data_AF-A0A7W1MZA3-F1
#
_entry.id   AF-A0A7W1MZA3-F1
#
_cell.length_a   1.000
_cell.length_b   1.000
_cell.length_c   1.000
_cell.angle_alpha   90.00
_cell.angle_beta   90.00
_cell.angle_gamma   90.00
#
_symmetry.space_group_name_H-M   'P 1'
#
loop_
_entity.id
_entity.type
_entity.pdbx_description
1 polymer ?
#
loop_
_entity_poly.entity_id
_entity_poly.type
_entity_poly.pdbx_seq_one_letter_code
_entity_poly.pdbx_strand_id
1 'polypeptide(L)'
;AGTVEFLYQPDEKAFSFLEVNPRLQVEHPVTEMTTGLDLVKLQLHVALGGRLEGEPPAPSGHAIEARLNAEDPERGFAPAPGTVELLRLPSGPGVRVETGVEEGDVIPTEYDSMVAKVIGWGRDRAEARARLYRALTETTAIVRGGTTNKSFLLDLLQRPEMIAGTVDTGWLDRLVASGGHLPTRHADVAVLAAAIDVYDAEQQFERGGFYATASRGRPQAREEIGRTVELRHRGEIYRLAVAQTGPRSYKIEVDGASIEVEVEPLRPFARRLTIAGRGLRVDCVTDGPEHLVEVEGVAHRVSRDEGGVIRAPAPALVVAVNVAAGDEVEAGSPVAVLEAMKMEMTIVATHSGKVREVLVAGSVHVEAGAPLLSVEPQAVEGAPAPEAPRIVFDALVSPSESGARLRAREHLQALRSLILGFDVTVEEARGLVAGFERARDELPPDDPEVLHGELEILTLFADLAELSRNWPATEREELEEEEGERVRSPREHFRSYLRSLDVEREGLPETFRARLARALARYGVHDLERGPELEEVIYRIFLAHQRAPSQVPAVMALLDRRLQYADALPEPLRDAFHETLDRLIVAAQLRYPVVGELARSVRFRLFDQPVIEQARERVFAAVREQVSLLAAHPEAPDYAERMEALVDTPQPIIRLLAERTGAAHGHEPMLELLTRRYYKIRALEEVALHVRDGRQLLTARYAADGPHVALITTLAEASELPEAAAAVAALTSEAQGSKAVVDFYLAWSGPPADADAMAAELLPAIDAAQLPPPVGRVAVAVSGRDGAGVHYFTFRRGEGGFEEDRVTRELHPMIARRLRLWRLANFDLERLPAVEDVHLFHATARENPSDERLVALAEVRDLTPVRDASGRLTAAPEPERVLAACLDSIRRVQAQRPSNKRLHANRVLLHVWPPLEVPLDELLAFTGTLAPITTGLGLEEVSIEARVPDPADGELRPMALRF
;
A
#
# COMPACT_ATOMS: atom_id res chain seq x y z
N ALA A 1 23.98 -67.06 22.76
CA ALA A 1 24.13 -65.96 23.73
C ALA A 1 23.05 -66.15 24.77
N GLY A 2 23.32 -65.78 26.02
CA GLY A 2 22.34 -65.74 27.08
C GLY A 2 22.69 -64.63 28.06
N THR A 3 21.69 -64.13 28.77
CA THR A 3 21.83 -63.03 29.73
C THR A 3 21.37 -63.50 31.10
N VAL A 4 22.19 -63.26 32.13
CA VAL A 4 21.83 -63.51 33.52
C VAL A 4 21.47 -62.18 34.15
N GLU A 5 20.24 -62.06 34.66
CA GLU A 5 19.70 -60.80 35.16
C GLU A 5 19.68 -60.78 36.69
N PHE A 6 20.04 -59.62 37.25
CA PHE A 6 20.13 -59.39 38.69
C PHE A 6 19.45 -58.08 39.06
N LEU A 7 18.86 -58.04 40.26
CA LEU A 7 18.49 -56.80 40.95
C LEU A 7 19.65 -56.38 41.86
N TYR A 8 20.15 -55.15 41.69
CA TYR A 8 21.19 -54.58 42.53
C TYR A 8 20.61 -53.56 43.51
N GLN A 9 20.93 -53.69 44.80
CA GLN A 9 20.55 -52.75 45.84
C GLN A 9 21.78 -51.93 46.27
N PRO A 10 21.87 -50.63 45.90
CA PRO A 10 23.07 -49.83 46.13
C PRO A 10 23.47 -49.65 47.60
N ASP A 11 22.49 -49.49 48.48
CA ASP A 11 22.70 -49.25 49.91
C ASP A 11 23.29 -50.49 50.61
N GLU A 12 22.83 -51.68 50.22
CA GLU A 12 23.29 -52.96 50.76
C GLU A 12 24.48 -53.54 49.99
N LYS A 13 24.78 -53.00 48.80
CA LYS A 13 25.75 -53.54 47.82
C LYS A 13 25.49 -55.02 47.51
N ALA A 14 24.22 -55.41 47.47
CA ALA A 14 23.79 -56.79 47.31
C ALA A 14 23.19 -57.02 45.91
N PHE A 15 23.46 -58.20 45.34
CA PHE A 15 22.84 -58.68 44.09
C PHE A 15 21.87 -59.81 44.42
N SER A 16 20.66 -59.72 43.88
CA SER A 16 19.66 -60.79 43.92
C SER A 16 19.40 -61.29 42.51
N PHE A 17 19.52 -62.60 42.29
CA PHE A 17 19.25 -63.22 40.99
C PHE A 17 17.77 -63.08 40.62
N LEU A 18 17.49 -62.76 39.35
CA LEU A 18 16.14 -62.71 38.78
C LEU A 18 15.91 -63.92 37.88
N GLU A 19 16.61 -63.98 36.74
CA GLU A 19 16.43 -65.03 35.75
C GLU A 19 17.64 -65.20 34.81
N VAL A 20 17.56 -66.22 33.95
CA VAL A 20 18.48 -66.42 32.82
C VAL A 20 17.67 -66.44 31.54
N ASN A 21 17.93 -65.47 30.65
CA ASN A 21 17.34 -65.39 29.33
C ASN A 21 18.23 -66.15 28.32
N PRO A 22 17.81 -67.33 27.80
CA PRO A 22 18.65 -68.19 26.95
C PRO A 22 18.62 -67.73 25.47
N ARG A 23 18.62 -66.42 25.24
CA ARG A 23 18.56 -65.79 23.92
C ARG A 23 19.47 -64.58 23.86
N LEU A 24 19.78 -64.12 22.65
CA LEU A 24 20.40 -62.80 22.46
C LEU A 24 19.37 -61.74 22.86
N GLN A 25 19.78 -60.81 23.73
CA GLN A 25 18.93 -59.66 24.08
C GLN A 25 19.00 -58.60 23.00
N VAL A 26 17.94 -57.83 22.84
CA VAL A 26 17.87 -56.82 21.78
C VAL A 26 18.88 -55.69 22.00
N GLU A 27 19.21 -55.39 23.26
CA GLU A 27 20.22 -54.42 23.72
C GLU A 27 21.68 -54.95 23.70
N HIS A 28 21.94 -56.10 23.08
CA HIS A 28 23.30 -56.62 22.90
C HIS A 28 24.31 -55.65 22.23
N PRO A 29 23.91 -54.68 21.37
CA PRO A 29 24.86 -53.73 20.79
C PRO A 29 25.61 -52.90 21.83
N VAL A 30 25.06 -52.70 23.04
CA VAL A 30 25.76 -52.00 24.14
C VAL A 30 27.02 -52.77 24.55
N THR A 31 26.91 -54.10 24.69
CA THR A 31 28.04 -54.98 25.01
C THR A 31 29.02 -55.05 23.84
N GLU A 32 28.52 -55.14 22.60
CA GLU A 32 29.38 -55.15 21.41
C GLU A 32 30.20 -53.87 21.28
N MET A 33 29.58 -52.70 21.48
CA MET A 33 30.25 -51.40 21.38
C MET A 33 31.33 -51.20 22.45
N THR A 34 31.16 -51.81 23.64
CA THR A 34 32.14 -51.70 24.72
C THR A 34 33.23 -52.78 24.66
N THR A 35 32.97 -53.93 24.04
CA THR A 35 33.94 -55.04 23.98
C THR A 35 34.61 -55.20 22.61
N GLY A 36 34.05 -54.60 21.56
CA GLY A 36 34.46 -54.82 20.17
C GLY A 36 34.08 -56.20 19.63
N LEU A 37 33.30 -56.98 20.37
CA LEU A 37 32.83 -58.29 19.92
C LEU A 37 31.63 -58.17 18.99
N ASP A 38 31.50 -59.15 18.10
CA ASP A 38 30.28 -59.42 17.33
C ASP A 38 29.64 -60.69 17.92
N LEU A 39 28.62 -60.49 18.75
CA LEU A 39 27.96 -61.55 19.51
C LEU A 39 27.16 -62.46 18.58
N VAL A 40 26.62 -61.95 17.47
CA VAL A 40 25.91 -62.76 16.46
C VAL A 40 26.89 -63.71 15.77
N LYS A 41 28.05 -63.20 15.34
CA LYS A 41 29.12 -64.03 14.77
C LYS A 41 29.60 -65.10 15.75
N LEU A 42 29.79 -64.75 17.02
CA LEU A 42 30.20 -65.71 18.05
C LEU A 42 29.12 -66.77 18.32
N GLN A 43 27.84 -66.41 18.26
CA GLN A 43 26.74 -67.39 18.35
C GLN A 43 26.80 -68.40 17.21
N LEU A 44 27.01 -67.95 15.98
CA LEU A 44 27.14 -68.83 14.81
C LEU A 44 28.37 -69.73 14.94
N HIS A 45 29.50 -69.19 15.38
CA HIS A 45 30.73 -69.97 15.62
C HIS A 45 30.50 -71.11 16.61
N VAL A 46 29.87 -70.81 17.76
CA VAL A 46 29.55 -71.83 18.78
C VAL A 46 28.51 -72.83 18.26
N ALA A 47 27.49 -72.37 17.54
CA ALA A 47 26.47 -73.25 16.95
C ALA A 47 27.05 -74.24 15.93
N LEU A 48 28.13 -73.86 15.23
CA LEU A 48 28.88 -74.73 14.32
C LEU A 48 29.86 -75.69 15.02
N GLY A 49 29.86 -75.72 16.36
CA GLY A 49 30.73 -76.57 17.18
C GLY A 49 32.07 -75.92 17.56
N GLY A 50 32.27 -74.64 17.20
CA GLY A 50 33.42 -73.85 17.65
C GLY A 50 33.42 -73.64 19.16
N ARG A 51 34.60 -73.44 19.74
CA ARG A 51 34.78 -73.07 21.15
C ARG A 51 35.19 -71.61 21.26
N LEU A 52 34.76 -70.96 22.36
CA LEU A 52 35.27 -69.65 22.76
C LEU A 52 36.57 -69.89 23.53
N GLU A 53 37.69 -69.47 22.97
CA GLU A 53 39.03 -69.65 23.56
C GLU A 53 39.59 -68.29 23.99
N GLY A 54 40.35 -68.28 25.10
CA GLY A 54 40.92 -67.06 25.69
C GLY A 54 40.05 -66.45 26.79
N GLU A 55 40.54 -65.34 27.34
CA GLU A 55 39.83 -64.57 28.37
C GLU A 55 38.77 -63.66 27.73
N PRO A 56 37.65 -63.37 28.44
CA PRO A 56 36.68 -62.36 27.99
C PRO A 56 37.36 -60.99 27.79
N PRO A 57 37.07 -60.27 26.69
CA PRO A 57 37.65 -58.95 26.46
C PRO A 57 37.20 -57.96 27.54
N ALA A 58 38.14 -57.13 28.00
CA ALA A 58 37.83 -56.06 28.93
C ALA A 58 36.92 -55.01 28.27
N PRO A 59 35.92 -54.48 28.97
CA PRO A 59 35.11 -53.38 28.45
C PRO A 59 35.95 -52.11 28.30
N SER A 60 35.70 -51.37 27.23
CA SER A 60 36.31 -50.09 26.89
C SER A 60 35.24 -49.03 26.67
N GLY A 61 35.41 -47.88 27.34
CA GLY A 61 34.47 -46.78 27.30
C GLY A 61 33.11 -47.09 27.93
N HIS A 62 32.07 -46.43 27.46
CA HIS A 62 30.70 -46.59 27.90
C HIS A 62 29.75 -46.50 26.70
N ALA A 63 28.68 -47.29 26.69
CA ALA A 63 27.64 -47.21 25.67
C ALA A 63 26.27 -47.03 26.33
N ILE A 64 25.42 -46.23 25.70
CA ILE A 64 24.01 -46.02 26.10
C ILE A 64 23.17 -46.28 24.85
N GLU A 65 22.17 -47.14 24.97
CA GLU A 65 21.16 -47.40 23.93
C GLU A 65 19.85 -46.70 24.28
N ALA A 66 19.20 -46.10 23.29
CA ALA A 66 17.81 -45.67 23.35
C ALA A 66 16.99 -46.44 22.31
N ARG A 67 15.84 -46.95 22.74
CA ARG A 67 14.84 -47.57 21.86
C ARG A 67 13.86 -46.49 21.40
N LEU A 68 13.96 -46.13 20.13
CA LEU A 68 13.00 -45.26 19.47
C LEU A 68 11.79 -46.11 19.10
N ASN A 69 10.66 -45.84 19.73
CA ASN A 69 9.41 -46.59 19.55
C ASN A 69 8.32 -45.69 18.99
N ALA A 70 7.41 -46.28 18.22
CA ALA A 70 6.13 -45.72 17.82
C ALA A 70 5.14 -45.83 18.98
N GLU A 71 5.37 -45.03 20.02
CA GLU A 71 4.57 -44.95 21.24
C GLU A 71 4.27 -43.49 21.53
N ASP A 72 3.14 -43.23 22.19
CA ASP A 72 2.72 -41.89 22.60
C ASP A 72 2.93 -41.66 24.10
N PRO A 73 4.00 -40.95 24.51
CA PRO A 73 4.22 -40.62 25.91
C PRO A 73 3.07 -39.85 26.55
N GLU A 74 2.33 -39.01 25.80
CA GLU A 74 1.22 -38.22 26.36
C GLU A 74 -0.01 -39.08 26.66
N ARG A 75 -0.15 -40.24 25.99
CA ARG A 75 -1.23 -41.21 26.21
C ARG A 75 -0.73 -42.44 26.98
N GLY A 76 0.16 -42.23 27.94
CA GLY A 76 0.66 -43.30 28.81
C GLY A 76 1.47 -44.36 28.05
N PHE A 77 2.23 -43.95 27.05
CA PHE A 77 3.06 -44.82 26.18
C PHE A 77 2.24 -45.84 25.39
N ALA A 78 0.98 -45.52 25.07
CA ALA A 78 0.17 -46.34 24.19
C ALA A 78 0.87 -46.53 22.82
N PRO A 79 0.79 -47.73 22.21
CA PRO A 79 1.28 -47.97 20.86
C PRO A 79 0.63 -47.00 19.87
N ALA A 80 1.45 -46.39 19.02
CA ALA A 80 1.07 -45.38 18.04
C ALA A 80 1.49 -45.81 16.61
N PRO A 81 0.91 -46.91 16.10
CA PRO A 81 1.22 -47.46 14.77
C PRO A 81 0.84 -46.47 13.66
N GLY A 82 1.39 -46.68 12.47
CA GLY A 82 1.11 -45.82 11.32
C GLY A 82 2.11 -45.97 10.19
N THR A 83 1.98 -45.13 9.17
CA THR A 83 2.88 -45.16 8.01
C THR A 83 4.08 -44.26 8.24
N VAL A 84 5.29 -44.75 8.03
CA VAL A 84 6.53 -43.97 8.15
C VAL A 84 6.64 -43.04 6.93
N GLU A 85 6.37 -41.75 7.11
CA GLU A 85 6.45 -40.75 6.03
C GLU A 85 7.86 -40.25 5.79
N LEU A 86 8.65 -40.19 6.87
CA LEU A 86 10.03 -39.71 6.84
C LEU A 86 10.82 -40.36 7.96
N LEU A 87 11.97 -40.94 7.63
CA LEU A 87 12.87 -41.58 8.55
C LEU A 87 14.31 -41.25 8.19
N ARG A 88 14.88 -40.30 8.94
CA ARG A 88 16.30 -39.95 8.87
C ARG A 88 16.98 -40.39 10.13
N LEU A 89 17.92 -41.32 9.99
CA LEU A 89 18.70 -41.87 11.08
C LEU A 89 20.07 -41.16 11.18
N PRO A 90 20.61 -41.02 12.39
CA PRO A 90 21.87 -40.32 12.62
C PRO A 90 23.06 -41.19 12.19
N SER A 91 24.20 -40.54 11.97
CA SER A 91 25.47 -41.23 11.70
C SER A 91 26.63 -40.48 12.32
N GLY A 92 27.79 -41.13 12.44
CA GLY A 92 29.01 -40.48 12.89
C GLY A 92 29.80 -41.27 13.93
N PRO A 93 30.94 -40.73 14.39
CA PRO A 93 31.84 -41.45 15.29
C PRO A 93 31.17 -41.82 16.62
N GLY A 94 31.23 -43.11 16.96
CA GLY A 94 30.67 -43.63 18.20
C GLY A 94 29.14 -43.65 18.24
N VAL A 95 28.46 -43.48 17.09
CA VAL A 95 27.02 -43.69 16.96
C VAL A 95 26.79 -44.95 16.13
N ARG A 96 25.96 -45.86 16.65
CA ARG A 96 25.46 -47.04 15.93
C ARG A 96 23.94 -46.99 15.92
N VAL A 97 23.33 -47.31 14.79
CA VAL A 97 21.88 -47.40 14.65
C VAL A 97 21.54 -48.77 14.09
N GLU A 98 20.55 -49.41 14.70
CA GLU A 98 19.96 -50.66 14.23
C GLU A 98 18.47 -50.40 13.98
N THR A 99 17.97 -50.63 12.77
CA THR A 99 16.56 -50.42 12.42
C THR A 99 16.05 -51.58 11.57
N GLY A 100 14.74 -51.82 11.61
CA GLY A 100 14.05 -52.81 10.78
C GLY A 100 12.93 -52.22 9.94
N VAL A 101 12.82 -50.90 9.86
CA VAL A 101 11.80 -50.18 9.08
C VAL A 101 12.45 -49.12 8.21
N GLU A 102 11.87 -48.87 7.05
CA GLU A 102 12.28 -47.84 6.10
C GLU A 102 11.14 -46.85 5.81
N GLU A 103 11.45 -45.76 5.10
CA GLU A 103 10.43 -44.81 4.65
C GLU A 103 9.41 -45.52 3.74
N GLY A 104 8.11 -45.30 4.00
CA GLY A 104 7.00 -45.94 3.32
C GLY A 104 6.50 -47.23 3.98
N ASP A 105 7.24 -47.80 4.93
CA ASP A 105 6.76 -48.95 5.69
C ASP A 105 5.61 -48.57 6.63
N VAL A 106 4.74 -49.54 6.90
CA VAL A 106 3.69 -49.43 7.91
C VAL A 106 4.18 -50.11 9.18
N ILE A 107 4.16 -49.38 10.29
CA ILE A 107 4.37 -49.94 11.62
C ILE A 107 3.05 -50.60 12.04
N PRO A 108 2.99 -51.94 12.10
CA PRO A 108 1.75 -52.66 12.35
C PRO A 108 1.35 -52.60 13.83
N THR A 109 0.06 -52.80 14.11
CA THR A 109 -0.48 -52.89 15.48
C THR A 109 -0.10 -54.21 16.17
N GLU A 110 0.19 -55.28 15.42
CA GLU A 110 0.33 -56.62 15.99
C GLU A 110 1.75 -56.96 16.50
N TYR A 111 2.75 -56.11 16.23
CA TYR A 111 4.16 -56.35 16.53
C TYR A 111 4.75 -55.27 17.45
N ASP A 112 6.04 -55.41 17.79
CA ASP A 112 6.79 -54.45 18.60
C ASP A 112 6.77 -53.05 17.95
N SER A 113 6.56 -52.01 18.76
CA SER A 113 6.51 -50.60 18.34
C SER A 113 7.89 -50.05 17.95
N MET A 114 8.96 -50.83 18.10
CA MET A 114 10.34 -50.40 17.88
C MET A 114 10.63 -49.98 16.43
N VAL A 115 10.98 -48.71 16.26
CA VAL A 115 11.43 -48.11 15.00
C VAL A 115 12.93 -48.33 14.81
N ALA A 116 13.71 -48.01 15.85
CA ALA A 116 15.17 -48.13 15.80
C ALA A 116 15.78 -48.20 17.20
N LYS A 117 16.99 -48.76 17.27
CA LYS A 117 17.88 -48.64 18.43
C LYS A 117 18.99 -47.68 18.06
N VAL A 118 19.14 -46.62 18.86
CA VAL A 118 20.20 -45.63 18.68
C VAL A 118 21.17 -45.79 19.84
N ILE A 119 22.43 -46.09 19.53
CA ILE A 119 23.46 -46.37 20.51
C ILE A 119 24.55 -45.30 20.40
N GLY A 120 24.83 -44.63 21.52
CA GLY A 120 25.95 -43.71 21.68
C GLY A 120 27.04 -44.35 22.53
N TRP A 121 28.25 -44.44 22.00
CA TRP A 121 29.45 -44.86 22.72
C TRP A 121 30.40 -43.68 22.94
N GLY A 122 31.02 -43.60 24.11
CA GLY A 122 32.03 -42.60 24.47
C GLY A 122 33.09 -43.16 25.39
N ARG A 123 34.13 -42.38 25.69
CA ARG A 123 35.18 -42.78 26.65
C ARG A 123 34.65 -42.92 28.07
N ASP A 124 33.58 -42.18 28.38
CA ASP A 124 32.85 -42.23 29.63
C ASP A 124 31.34 -42.08 29.39
N ARG A 125 30.55 -42.21 30.45
CA ARG A 125 29.09 -42.10 30.41
C ARG A 125 28.60 -40.72 29.93
N ALA A 126 29.32 -39.65 30.27
CA ALA A 126 28.93 -38.30 29.89
C ALA A 126 29.08 -38.07 28.38
N GLU A 127 30.18 -38.54 27.80
CA GLU A 127 30.42 -38.50 26.35
C GLU A 127 29.43 -39.40 25.59
N ALA A 128 29.19 -40.62 26.07
CA ALA A 128 28.21 -41.53 25.48
C ALA A 128 26.80 -40.92 25.44
N ARG A 129 26.37 -40.32 26.56
CA ARG A 129 25.09 -39.61 26.69
C ARG A 129 25.01 -38.40 25.75
N ALA A 130 26.06 -37.57 25.69
CA ALA A 130 26.09 -36.39 24.84
C ALA A 130 26.00 -36.77 23.35
N ARG A 131 26.69 -37.85 22.94
CA ARG A 131 26.59 -38.40 21.58
C ARG A 131 25.21 -38.97 21.28
N LEU A 132 24.63 -39.74 22.19
CA LEU A 132 23.28 -40.27 22.03
C LEU A 132 22.23 -39.15 21.95
N TYR A 133 22.33 -38.14 22.81
CA TYR A 133 21.44 -36.99 22.78
C TYR A 133 21.51 -36.29 21.42
N ARG A 134 22.72 -35.97 20.94
CA ARG A 134 22.92 -35.38 19.62
C ARG A 134 22.36 -36.27 18.50
N ALA A 135 22.64 -37.57 18.54
CA ALA A 135 22.15 -38.53 17.55
C ALA A 135 20.62 -38.51 17.47
N LEU A 136 19.92 -38.55 18.61
CA LEU A 136 18.46 -38.45 18.67
C LEU A 136 17.92 -37.09 18.19
N THR A 137 18.64 -35.98 18.42
CA THR A 137 18.28 -34.65 17.89
C THR A 137 18.41 -34.56 16.36
N GLU A 138 19.37 -35.30 15.79
CA GLU A 138 19.57 -35.43 14.34
C GLU A 138 18.61 -36.45 13.71
N THR A 139 17.99 -37.33 14.51
CA THR A 139 16.95 -38.27 14.05
C THR A 139 15.64 -37.54 13.73
N THR A 140 15.10 -37.77 12.53
CA THR A 140 13.73 -37.40 12.18
C THR A 140 12.93 -38.68 11.93
N ALA A 141 11.83 -38.87 12.65
CA ALA A 141 10.93 -40.01 12.48
C ALA A 141 9.49 -39.49 12.52
N ILE A 142 8.84 -39.49 11.35
CA ILE A 142 7.48 -39.01 11.17
C ILE A 142 6.61 -40.22 10.81
N VAL A 143 5.57 -40.43 11.62
CA VAL A 143 4.62 -41.52 11.44
C VAL A 143 3.23 -40.91 11.25
N ARG A 144 2.64 -41.05 10.05
CA ARG A 144 1.26 -40.60 9.79
C ARG A 144 0.29 -41.50 10.58
N GLY A 145 -0.64 -40.88 11.30
CA GLY A 145 -1.58 -41.56 12.22
C GLY A 145 -0.98 -41.96 13.57
N GLY A 146 0.33 -41.75 13.77
CA GLY A 146 1.08 -42.16 14.96
C GLY A 146 1.99 -41.06 15.50
N THR A 147 2.85 -41.44 16.45
CA THR A 147 3.91 -40.58 17.01
C THR A 147 5.05 -41.46 17.51
N THR A 148 6.12 -40.85 18.04
CA THR A 148 7.25 -41.60 18.62
C THR A 148 7.61 -41.10 20.02
N ASN A 149 8.30 -41.95 20.78
CA ASN A 149 8.83 -41.60 22.09
C ASN A 149 10.08 -40.70 22.03
N LYS A 150 10.51 -40.23 20.85
CA LYS A 150 11.77 -39.47 20.64
C LYS A 150 11.89 -38.26 21.56
N SER A 151 10.84 -37.45 21.66
CA SER A 151 10.82 -36.23 22.47
C SER A 151 11.01 -36.53 23.94
N PHE A 152 10.37 -37.61 24.42
CA PHE A 152 10.54 -38.10 25.77
C PHE A 152 11.98 -38.58 26.01
N LEU A 153 12.59 -39.31 25.07
CA LEU A 153 14.00 -39.74 25.19
C LEU A 153 14.98 -38.56 25.27
N LEU A 154 14.76 -37.50 24.48
CA LEU A 154 15.58 -36.29 24.52
C LEU A 154 15.48 -35.58 25.87
N ASP A 155 14.27 -35.45 26.42
CA ASP A 155 14.07 -34.89 27.77
C ASP A 155 14.71 -35.77 28.84
N LEU A 156 14.47 -37.08 28.78
CA LEU A 156 15.02 -38.07 29.70
C LEU A 156 16.55 -37.96 29.81
N LEU A 157 17.24 -37.85 28.67
CA LEU A 157 18.71 -37.73 28.64
C LEU A 157 19.23 -36.44 29.29
N GLN A 158 18.40 -35.41 29.46
CA GLN A 158 18.79 -34.13 30.06
C GLN A 158 18.41 -34.00 31.55
N ARG A 159 17.63 -34.94 32.09
CA ARG A 159 17.18 -34.87 33.49
C ARG A 159 18.33 -34.97 34.50
N PRO A 160 18.31 -34.18 35.58
CA PRO A 160 19.34 -34.23 36.62
C PRO A 160 19.58 -35.64 37.18
N GLU A 161 18.52 -36.40 37.41
CA GLU A 161 18.55 -37.76 37.94
C GLU A 161 19.21 -38.75 36.96
N MET A 162 18.91 -38.60 35.67
CA MET A 162 19.55 -39.38 34.61
C MET A 162 21.02 -39.00 34.44
N ILE A 163 21.37 -37.72 34.53
CA ILE A 163 22.77 -37.26 34.49
C ILE A 163 23.55 -37.81 35.68
N ALA A 164 22.99 -37.73 36.89
CA ALA A 164 23.61 -38.23 38.11
C ALA A 164 23.64 -39.77 38.19
N GLY A 165 22.75 -40.46 37.46
CA GLY A 165 22.65 -41.92 37.50
C GLY A 165 21.95 -42.42 38.76
N THR A 166 21.03 -41.64 39.32
CA THR A 166 20.33 -41.92 40.59
C THR A 166 18.92 -42.49 40.38
N VAL A 167 18.68 -43.16 39.25
CA VAL A 167 17.37 -43.72 38.89
C VAL A 167 17.23 -45.16 39.37
N ASP A 168 16.02 -45.52 39.81
CA ASP A 168 15.63 -46.88 40.16
C ASP A 168 14.56 -47.43 39.19
N THR A 169 14.23 -48.71 39.30
CA THR A 169 13.31 -49.38 38.37
C THR A 169 11.88 -48.84 38.40
N GLY A 170 11.46 -48.16 39.47
CA GLY A 170 10.13 -47.54 39.57
C GLY A 170 10.14 -46.02 39.34
N TRP A 171 11.29 -45.44 38.98
CA TRP A 171 11.43 -43.99 38.81
C TRP A 171 10.56 -43.46 37.67
N LEU A 172 10.48 -44.19 36.55
CA LEU A 172 9.68 -43.80 35.41
C LEU A 172 8.18 -43.79 35.74
N ASP A 173 7.68 -44.81 36.45
CA ASP A 173 6.27 -44.88 36.86
C ASP A 173 5.89 -43.68 37.73
N ARG A 174 6.78 -43.27 38.66
CA ARG A 174 6.57 -42.07 39.48
C ARG A 174 6.58 -40.79 38.65
N LEU A 175 7.48 -40.70 37.66
CA LEU A 175 7.53 -39.56 36.75
C LEU A 175 6.25 -39.46 35.90
N VAL A 176 5.75 -40.58 35.39
CA VAL A 176 4.51 -40.65 34.61
C VAL A 176 3.31 -40.25 35.46
N ALA A 177 3.19 -40.82 36.67
CA ALA A 177 2.11 -40.51 37.61
C ALA A 177 2.08 -39.02 38.02
N SER A 178 3.24 -38.37 38.08
CA SER A 178 3.33 -36.92 38.38
C SER A 178 3.03 -36.00 37.18
N GLY A 179 2.84 -36.56 35.97
CA GLY A 179 2.74 -35.78 34.72
C GLY A 179 4.06 -35.12 34.29
N GLY A 180 5.15 -35.31 35.05
CA GLY A 180 6.41 -34.62 34.83
C GLY A 180 7.12 -34.98 33.52
N HIS A 181 6.68 -36.02 32.80
CA HIS A 181 7.19 -36.45 31.49
C HIS A 181 6.67 -35.62 30.31
N LEU A 182 5.62 -34.81 30.51
CA LEU A 182 4.98 -34.04 29.44
C LEU A 182 5.84 -32.82 29.04
N PRO A 183 6.17 -32.62 27.75
CA PRO A 183 6.97 -31.48 27.32
C PRO A 183 6.19 -30.16 27.45
N THR A 184 6.73 -29.14 28.11
CA THR A 184 6.10 -27.81 28.22
C THR A 184 6.78 -26.75 27.36
N ARG A 185 8.05 -26.93 27.05
CA ARG A 185 8.83 -26.03 26.19
C ARG A 185 8.23 -25.98 24.77
N HIS A 186 8.16 -24.81 24.16
CA HIS A 186 7.75 -24.59 22.76
C HIS A 186 6.28 -24.91 22.39
N ALA A 187 5.42 -25.18 23.38
CA ALA A 187 4.00 -25.43 23.12
C ALA A 187 3.30 -24.22 22.46
N ASP A 188 3.71 -23.00 22.82
CA ASP A 188 3.31 -21.75 22.18
C ASP A 188 3.59 -21.76 20.67
N VAL A 189 4.82 -22.07 20.28
CA VAL A 189 5.23 -22.13 18.88
C VAL A 189 4.53 -23.27 18.14
N ALA A 190 4.30 -24.40 18.81
CA ALA A 190 3.57 -25.53 18.23
C ALA A 190 2.12 -25.17 17.87
N VAL A 191 1.42 -24.43 18.75
CA VAL A 191 0.05 -23.95 18.48
C VAL A 191 0.04 -22.94 17.33
N LEU A 192 1.01 -22.02 17.25
CA LEU A 192 1.13 -21.08 16.14
C LEU A 192 1.39 -21.79 14.80
N ALA A 193 2.28 -22.79 14.80
CA ALA A 193 2.58 -23.60 13.62
C ALA A 193 1.34 -24.33 13.09
N ALA A 194 0.58 -24.98 13.97
CA ALA A 194 -0.67 -25.65 13.60
C ALA A 194 -1.71 -24.64 13.08
N ALA A 195 -1.79 -23.44 13.65
CA ALA A 195 -2.71 -22.40 13.19
C ALA A 195 -2.40 -21.94 11.75
N ILE A 196 -1.11 -21.81 11.41
CA ILE A 196 -0.66 -21.51 10.05
C ILE A 196 -1.05 -22.65 9.10
N ASP A 197 -0.86 -23.91 9.48
CA ASP A 197 -1.22 -25.05 8.63
C ASP A 197 -2.72 -25.12 8.34
N VAL A 198 -3.56 -24.85 9.35
CA VAL A 198 -5.01 -24.79 9.15
C VAL A 198 -5.38 -23.63 8.23
N TYR A 199 -4.80 -22.45 8.43
CA TYR A 199 -5.01 -21.30 7.55
C TYR A 199 -4.61 -21.62 6.09
N ASP A 200 -3.43 -22.20 5.88
CA ASP A 200 -2.91 -22.53 4.55
C ASP A 200 -3.77 -23.59 3.85
N ALA A 201 -4.22 -24.61 4.59
CA ALA A 201 -5.13 -25.63 4.06
C ALA A 201 -6.48 -25.04 3.62
N GLU A 202 -7.04 -24.11 4.40
CA GLU A 202 -8.29 -23.42 4.04
C GLU A 202 -8.11 -22.49 2.83
N GLN A 203 -7.00 -21.76 2.77
CA GLN A 203 -6.65 -20.94 1.60
C GLN A 203 -6.49 -21.79 0.34
N GLN A 204 -5.84 -22.94 0.45
CA GLN A 204 -5.67 -23.86 -0.67
C GLN A 204 -7.03 -24.39 -1.17
N PHE A 205 -7.94 -24.74 -0.25
CA PHE A 205 -9.29 -25.17 -0.60
C PHE A 205 -10.07 -24.06 -1.32
N GLU A 206 -10.02 -22.83 -0.81
CA GLU A 206 -10.69 -21.69 -1.41
C GLU A 206 -10.13 -21.35 -2.79
N ARG A 207 -8.80 -21.35 -2.94
CA ARG A 207 -8.12 -21.13 -4.22
C ARG A 207 -8.55 -22.18 -5.25
N GLY A 208 -8.69 -23.45 -4.84
CA GLY A 208 -9.26 -24.50 -5.68
C GLY A 208 -10.68 -24.18 -6.15
N GLY A 209 -11.55 -23.70 -5.24
CA GLY A 209 -12.90 -23.25 -5.57
C GLY A 209 -12.93 -22.03 -6.50
N PHE A 210 -12.04 -21.06 -6.29
CA PHE A 210 -11.86 -19.89 -7.14
C PHE A 210 -11.53 -20.32 -8.58
N TYR A 211 -10.53 -21.17 -8.78
CA TYR A 211 -10.17 -21.64 -10.13
C TYR A 211 -11.25 -22.50 -10.79
N ALA A 212 -11.99 -23.29 -10.00
CA ALA A 212 -13.14 -24.04 -10.50
C ALA A 212 -14.25 -23.12 -11.04
N THR A 213 -14.49 -21.96 -10.42
CA THR A 213 -15.47 -20.97 -10.91
C THR A 213 -14.91 -20.06 -12.00
N ALA A 214 -13.62 -19.73 -11.94
CA ALA A 214 -12.91 -18.93 -12.94
C ALA A 214 -12.88 -19.60 -14.31
N SER A 215 -12.65 -20.92 -14.37
CA SER A 215 -12.72 -21.72 -15.61
C SER A 215 -14.09 -21.67 -16.29
N ARG A 216 -15.17 -21.36 -15.55
CA ARG A 216 -16.54 -21.15 -16.06
C ARG A 216 -16.84 -19.68 -16.40
N GLY A 217 -15.82 -18.82 -16.35
CA GLY A 217 -15.90 -17.39 -16.67
C GLY A 217 -16.52 -16.52 -15.56
N ARG A 218 -16.69 -17.04 -14.34
CA ARG A 218 -17.25 -16.32 -13.19
C ARG A 218 -16.38 -16.53 -11.94
N PRO A 219 -15.15 -15.99 -11.89
CA PRO A 219 -14.29 -16.13 -10.72
C PRO A 219 -14.96 -15.57 -9.47
N GLN A 220 -15.01 -16.37 -8.41
CA GLN A 220 -15.56 -15.99 -7.10
C GLN A 220 -14.55 -16.31 -5.99
N ALA A 221 -14.33 -15.36 -5.10
CA ALA A 221 -13.52 -15.49 -3.89
C ALA A 221 -14.32 -14.95 -2.69
N ARG A 222 -14.03 -15.41 -1.48
CA ARG A 222 -14.67 -14.88 -0.27
C ARG A 222 -14.12 -13.49 0.05
N GLU A 223 -14.96 -12.67 0.67
CA GLU A 223 -14.57 -11.31 1.10
C GLU A 223 -13.82 -11.31 2.44
N GLU A 224 -13.89 -12.42 3.19
CA GLU A 224 -13.31 -12.56 4.53
C GLU A 224 -11.77 -12.49 4.51
N ILE A 225 -11.22 -11.59 5.32
CA ILE A 225 -9.79 -11.33 5.48
C ILE A 225 -9.27 -12.09 6.71
N GLY A 226 -8.21 -12.88 6.55
CA GLY A 226 -7.70 -13.74 7.62
C GLY A 226 -8.65 -14.90 7.96
N ARG A 227 -8.28 -15.76 8.92
CA ARG A 227 -9.12 -16.85 9.43
C ARG A 227 -9.05 -16.90 10.94
N THR A 228 -10.19 -17.16 11.57
CA THR A 228 -10.19 -17.54 12.99
C THR A 228 -10.11 -19.05 13.09
N VAL A 229 -9.06 -19.55 13.73
CA VAL A 229 -8.80 -20.96 13.95
C VAL A 229 -8.99 -21.29 15.43
N GLU A 230 -9.70 -22.37 15.72
CA GLU A 230 -9.84 -22.91 17.07
C GLU A 230 -9.03 -24.21 17.17
N LEU A 231 -8.02 -24.18 18.05
CA LEU A 231 -7.10 -25.29 18.27
C LEU A 231 -7.18 -25.73 19.73
N ARG A 232 -7.10 -27.03 19.95
CA ARG A 232 -7.02 -27.66 21.25
C ARG A 232 -5.61 -28.21 21.49
N HIS A 233 -5.01 -27.84 22.61
CA HIS A 233 -3.76 -28.42 23.09
C HIS A 233 -3.90 -28.74 24.57
N ARG A 234 -3.77 -30.04 24.92
CA ARG A 234 -3.92 -30.57 26.29
C ARG A 234 -5.23 -30.17 26.99
N GLY A 235 -6.33 -30.23 26.26
CA GLY A 235 -7.67 -29.92 26.77
C GLY A 235 -8.03 -28.43 26.75
N GLU A 236 -7.05 -27.53 26.65
CA GLU A 236 -7.28 -26.09 26.51
C GLU A 236 -7.57 -25.71 25.06
N ILE A 237 -8.56 -24.83 24.85
CA ILE A 237 -8.94 -24.29 23.54
C ILE A 237 -8.32 -22.89 23.38
N TYR A 238 -7.66 -22.70 22.25
CA TYR A 238 -7.02 -21.47 21.81
C TYR A 238 -7.73 -20.98 20.55
N ARG A 239 -8.19 -19.74 20.57
CA ARG A 239 -8.82 -19.08 19.42
C ARG A 239 -7.82 -18.08 18.84
N LEU A 240 -7.34 -18.35 17.63
CA LEU A 240 -6.30 -17.58 16.97
C LEU A 240 -6.85 -16.93 15.70
N ALA A 241 -6.68 -15.63 15.54
CA ALA A 241 -6.93 -14.97 14.27
C ALA A 241 -5.63 -14.91 13.47
N VAL A 242 -5.58 -15.63 12.34
CA VAL A 242 -4.41 -15.76 11.46
C VAL A 242 -4.63 -14.93 10.20
N ALA A 243 -3.69 -14.04 9.89
CA ALA A 243 -3.68 -13.24 8.67
C ALA A 243 -2.34 -13.42 7.95
N GLN A 244 -2.36 -13.79 6.66
CA GLN A 244 -1.15 -13.82 5.85
C GLN A 244 -0.84 -12.41 5.35
N THR A 245 0.23 -11.80 5.88
CA THR A 245 0.66 -10.43 5.60
C THR A 245 1.76 -10.36 4.53
N GLY A 246 2.25 -11.49 4.03
CA GLY A 246 3.17 -11.57 2.89
C GLY A 246 3.28 -13.01 2.39
N PRO A 247 4.06 -13.30 1.32
CA PRO A 247 4.16 -14.65 0.77
C PRO A 247 4.54 -15.72 1.80
N ARG A 248 5.34 -15.32 2.80
CA ARG A 248 5.86 -16.18 3.86
C ARG A 248 5.74 -15.54 5.24
N SER A 249 4.87 -14.55 5.38
CA SER A 249 4.74 -13.74 6.61
C SER A 249 3.30 -13.79 7.09
N TYR A 250 3.13 -14.03 8.38
CA TYR A 250 1.85 -14.18 9.04
C TYR A 250 1.79 -13.29 10.27
N LYS A 251 0.63 -12.72 10.53
CA LYS A 251 0.28 -12.06 11.78
C LYS A 251 -0.77 -12.94 12.47
N ILE A 252 -0.51 -13.30 13.73
CA ILE A 252 -1.41 -14.14 14.53
C ILE A 252 -1.80 -13.38 15.79
N GLU A 253 -3.11 -13.19 15.97
CA GLU A 253 -3.67 -12.59 17.19
C GLU A 253 -4.27 -13.69 18.09
N VAL A 254 -3.81 -13.77 19.34
CA VAL A 254 -4.27 -14.76 20.33
C VAL A 254 -4.18 -14.19 21.74
N ASP A 255 -5.24 -14.33 22.53
CA ASP A 255 -5.32 -13.83 23.93
C ASP A 255 -4.87 -12.36 24.10
N GLY A 256 -5.07 -11.51 23.08
CA GLY A 256 -4.69 -10.10 23.06
C GLY A 256 -3.25 -9.80 22.62
N ALA A 257 -2.42 -10.84 22.42
CA ALA A 257 -1.10 -10.72 21.83
C ALA A 257 -1.17 -10.71 20.29
N SER A 258 -0.34 -9.89 19.64
CA SER A 258 -0.15 -9.88 18.18
C SER A 258 1.26 -10.34 17.86
N ILE A 259 1.39 -11.46 17.17
CA ILE A 259 2.64 -12.15 16.93
C ILE A 259 2.91 -12.19 15.42
N GLU A 260 4.08 -11.71 15.01
CA GLU A 260 4.55 -11.85 13.63
C GLU A 260 5.40 -13.11 13.48
N VAL A 261 5.11 -13.89 12.44
CA VAL A 261 5.79 -15.15 12.15
C VAL A 261 6.22 -15.15 10.68
N GLU A 262 7.52 -15.29 10.44
CA GLU A 262 8.04 -15.61 9.11
C GLU A 262 8.26 -17.11 8.96
N VAL A 263 7.85 -17.67 7.83
CA VAL A 263 7.88 -19.10 7.53
C VAL A 263 8.85 -19.37 6.38
N GLU A 264 9.92 -20.09 6.65
CA GLU A 264 10.84 -20.55 5.62
C GLU A 264 10.74 -22.07 5.45
N PRO A 265 10.23 -22.57 4.31
CA PRO A 265 10.21 -24.00 4.06
C PRO A 265 11.64 -24.51 3.87
N LEU A 266 11.98 -25.62 4.52
CA LEU A 266 13.31 -26.25 4.41
C LEU A 266 13.27 -27.50 3.54
N ARG A 267 12.28 -28.36 3.77
CA ARG A 267 12.05 -29.65 3.08
C ARG A 267 10.63 -30.13 3.39
N PRO A 268 10.14 -31.24 2.81
CA PRO A 268 8.83 -31.78 3.18
C PRO A 268 8.71 -31.93 4.70
N PHE A 269 7.56 -31.51 5.24
CA PHE A 269 7.23 -31.49 6.67
C PHE A 269 8.07 -30.55 7.55
N ALA A 270 9.19 -30.00 7.06
CA ALA A 270 10.10 -29.19 7.87
C ALA A 270 10.19 -27.74 7.39
N ARG A 271 10.05 -26.82 8.35
CA ARG A 271 10.17 -25.37 8.14
C ARG A 271 10.94 -24.72 9.27
N ARG A 272 11.40 -23.51 9.03
CA ARG A 272 11.93 -22.60 10.04
C ARG A 272 10.89 -21.51 10.29
N LEU A 273 10.48 -21.34 11.53
CA LEU A 273 9.66 -20.21 11.98
C LEU A 273 10.57 -19.16 12.61
N THR A 274 10.53 -17.93 12.13
CA THR A 274 11.20 -16.79 12.76
C THR A 274 10.17 -15.97 13.51
N ILE A 275 10.33 -15.88 14.84
CA ILE A 275 9.41 -15.18 15.75
C ILE A 275 10.24 -14.30 16.67
N ALA A 276 9.92 -13.00 16.74
CA ALA A 276 10.69 -12.01 17.51
C ALA A 276 12.23 -12.10 17.26
N GLY A 277 12.62 -12.28 16.00
CA GLY A 277 14.02 -12.43 15.56
C GLY A 277 14.68 -13.79 15.85
N ARG A 278 13.96 -14.75 16.43
CA ARG A 278 14.47 -16.10 16.75
C ARG A 278 13.98 -17.12 15.73
N GLY A 279 14.91 -17.77 15.02
CA GLY A 279 14.61 -18.88 14.12
C GLY A 279 14.52 -20.22 14.86
N LEU A 280 13.40 -20.93 14.70
CA LEU A 280 13.11 -22.22 15.32
C LEU A 280 12.77 -23.25 14.24
N ARG A 281 13.38 -24.44 14.30
CA ARG A 281 13.06 -25.57 13.43
C ARG A 281 11.76 -26.21 13.88
N VAL A 282 10.82 -26.34 12.95
CA VAL A 282 9.52 -26.97 13.15
C VAL A 282 9.32 -28.05 12.10
N ASP A 283 9.15 -29.29 12.56
CA ASP A 283 8.67 -30.40 11.74
C ASP A 283 7.18 -30.60 12.06
N CYS A 284 6.29 -30.59 11.08
CA CYS A 284 4.84 -30.74 11.29
C CYS A 284 4.24 -31.73 10.30
N VAL A 285 3.39 -32.61 10.83
CA VAL A 285 2.53 -33.50 10.05
C VAL A 285 1.09 -33.37 10.50
N THR A 286 0.22 -33.28 9.50
CA THR A 286 -1.22 -33.19 9.71
C THR A 286 -1.87 -34.50 9.28
N ASP A 287 -2.69 -35.06 10.17
CA ASP A 287 -3.55 -36.21 9.89
C ASP A 287 -4.99 -35.91 10.31
N GLY A 288 -5.85 -35.65 9.33
CA GLY A 288 -7.20 -35.13 9.58
C GLY A 288 -7.15 -33.82 10.38
N PRO A 289 -7.82 -33.73 11.54
CA PRO A 289 -7.77 -32.54 12.40
C PRO A 289 -6.58 -32.53 13.36
N GLU A 290 -5.75 -33.58 13.43
CA GLU A 290 -4.61 -33.62 14.35
C GLU A 290 -3.33 -33.14 13.65
N HIS A 291 -2.59 -32.27 14.34
CA HIS A 291 -1.27 -31.80 13.98
C HIS A 291 -0.26 -32.33 14.99
N LEU A 292 0.69 -33.13 14.51
CA LEU A 292 1.87 -33.52 15.27
C LEU A 292 2.99 -32.53 14.93
N VAL A 293 3.29 -31.64 15.87
CA VAL A 293 4.24 -30.54 15.68
C VAL A 293 5.45 -30.77 16.56
N GLU A 294 6.62 -30.93 15.95
CA GLU A 294 7.91 -31.00 16.64
C GLU A 294 8.65 -29.67 16.51
N VAL A 295 8.92 -29.00 17.64
CA VAL A 295 9.67 -27.74 17.67
C VAL A 295 11.02 -27.99 18.36
N GLU A 296 12.14 -27.80 17.66
CA GLU A 296 13.50 -28.02 18.21
C GLU A 296 13.68 -29.39 18.90
N GLY A 297 13.08 -30.46 18.35
CA GLY A 297 13.15 -31.80 18.94
C GLY A 297 12.04 -32.13 19.95
N VAL A 298 11.02 -31.28 20.07
CA VAL A 298 9.97 -31.38 21.08
C VAL A 298 8.61 -31.55 20.43
N ALA A 299 8.06 -32.75 20.50
CA ALA A 299 6.75 -33.07 19.92
C ALA A 299 5.61 -32.56 20.80
N HIS A 300 4.62 -31.97 20.13
CA HIS A 300 3.35 -31.51 20.66
C HIS A 300 2.24 -32.04 19.77
N ARG A 301 1.11 -32.41 20.39
CA ARG A 301 -0.13 -32.73 19.66
C ARG A 301 -1.07 -31.55 19.78
N VAL A 302 -1.45 -30.98 18.64
CA VAL A 302 -2.43 -29.89 18.54
C VAL A 302 -3.55 -30.38 17.66
N SER A 303 -4.80 -30.34 18.12
CA SER A 303 -5.93 -30.75 17.29
C SER A 303 -6.81 -29.56 16.94
N ARG A 304 -7.39 -29.55 15.74
CA ARG A 304 -8.43 -28.62 15.37
C ARG A 304 -9.68 -28.94 16.18
N ASP A 305 -10.29 -27.91 16.76
CA ASP A 305 -11.56 -28.10 17.46
C ASP A 305 -12.72 -28.13 16.44
N GLU A 306 -13.17 -29.34 16.08
CA GLU A 306 -14.28 -29.55 15.12
C GLU A 306 -15.66 -29.61 15.80
N GLY A 307 -15.84 -28.97 16.95
CA GLY A 307 -17.15 -28.89 17.61
C GLY A 307 -17.61 -30.23 18.20
N GLY A 308 -16.70 -30.93 18.89
CA GLY A 308 -17.04 -32.06 19.78
C GLY A 308 -17.10 -33.45 19.13
N VAL A 309 -16.47 -33.66 17.98
CA VAL A 309 -16.28 -35.00 17.39
C VAL A 309 -15.30 -35.84 18.23
N ILE A 310 -15.74 -37.04 18.66
CA ILE A 310 -14.93 -38.05 19.35
C ILE A 310 -14.42 -39.06 18.31
N ARG A 311 -13.10 -39.29 18.30
CA ARG A 311 -12.40 -40.13 17.31
C ARG A 311 -11.74 -41.34 17.97
N ALA A 312 -11.46 -42.37 17.16
CA ALA A 312 -10.72 -43.55 17.58
C ALA A 312 -9.25 -43.17 17.90
N PRO A 313 -8.72 -43.48 19.10
CA PRO A 313 -7.37 -43.09 19.49
C PRO A 313 -6.26 -43.92 18.84
N ALA A 314 -6.59 -45.09 18.29
CA ALA A 314 -5.71 -46.02 17.60
C ALA A 314 -6.56 -46.90 16.66
N PRO A 315 -5.95 -47.63 15.69
CA PRO A 315 -6.68 -48.59 14.89
C PRO A 315 -7.19 -49.72 15.77
N ALA A 316 -8.49 -50.01 15.72
CA ALA A 316 -9.12 -50.94 16.65
C ALA A 316 -10.41 -51.54 16.07
N LEU A 317 -10.86 -52.65 16.64
CA LEU A 317 -12.20 -53.18 16.40
C LEU A 317 -13.19 -52.49 17.35
N VAL A 318 -14.28 -51.93 16.84
CA VAL A 318 -15.36 -51.40 17.70
C VAL A 318 -16.12 -52.58 18.30
N VAL A 319 -15.95 -52.84 19.60
CA VAL A 319 -16.64 -53.92 20.31
C VAL A 319 -18.08 -53.53 20.61
N ALA A 320 -18.27 -52.30 21.10
CA ALA A 320 -19.58 -51.75 21.44
C ALA A 320 -19.61 -50.23 21.28
N VAL A 321 -20.77 -49.69 20.92
CA VAL A 321 -21.08 -48.27 21.03
C VAL A 321 -22.16 -48.14 22.11
N ASN A 322 -21.88 -47.38 23.15
CA ASN A 322 -22.67 -47.36 24.39
C ASN A 322 -23.72 -46.24 24.41
N VAL A 323 -23.78 -45.42 23.37
CA VAL A 323 -24.64 -44.24 23.26
C VAL A 323 -25.31 -44.16 21.89
N ALA A 324 -26.45 -43.48 21.82
CA ALA A 324 -27.20 -43.21 20.60
C ALA A 324 -27.27 -41.69 20.31
N ALA A 325 -27.55 -41.35 19.04
CA ALA A 325 -27.80 -39.95 18.67
C ALA A 325 -29.00 -39.40 19.46
N GLY A 326 -28.80 -38.28 20.14
CA GLY A 326 -29.76 -37.63 21.02
C GLY A 326 -29.51 -37.84 22.52
N ASP A 327 -28.63 -38.75 22.91
CA ASP A 327 -28.33 -39.03 24.32
C ASP A 327 -27.54 -37.88 24.97
N GLU A 328 -27.80 -37.60 26.24
CA GLU A 328 -26.97 -36.70 27.04
C GLU A 328 -25.83 -37.53 27.69
N VAL A 329 -24.60 -37.04 27.56
CA VAL A 329 -23.40 -37.65 28.14
C VAL A 329 -22.69 -36.65 29.03
N GLU A 330 -22.20 -37.09 30.18
CA GLU A 330 -21.31 -36.30 31.03
C GLU A 330 -19.85 -36.55 30.64
N ALA A 331 -18.98 -35.55 30.80
CA ALA A 331 -17.54 -35.72 30.63
C ALA A 331 -17.02 -36.91 31.46
N GLY A 332 -16.28 -37.82 30.83
CA GLY A 332 -15.81 -39.07 31.44
C GLY A 332 -16.77 -40.27 31.32
N SER A 333 -18.00 -40.09 30.81
CA SER A 333 -18.93 -41.20 30.60
C SER A 333 -18.48 -42.12 29.46
N PRO A 334 -18.58 -43.45 29.59
CA PRO A 334 -18.18 -44.37 28.53
C PRO A 334 -19.11 -44.29 27.31
N VAL A 335 -18.57 -43.97 26.14
CA VAL A 335 -19.31 -43.79 24.88
C VAL A 335 -19.11 -44.93 23.89
N ALA A 336 -17.96 -45.61 23.92
CA ALA A 336 -17.68 -46.77 23.09
C ALA A 336 -16.62 -47.67 23.75
N VAL A 337 -16.54 -48.94 23.34
CA VAL A 337 -15.49 -49.88 23.72
C VAL A 337 -14.79 -50.35 22.45
N LEU A 338 -13.48 -50.21 22.41
CA LEU A 338 -12.63 -50.64 21.31
C LEU A 338 -11.74 -51.80 21.76
N GLU A 339 -11.40 -52.70 20.85
CA GLU A 339 -10.41 -53.76 21.07
C GLU A 339 -9.21 -53.52 20.15
N ALA A 340 -8.04 -53.34 20.75
CA ALA A 340 -6.75 -53.27 20.07
C ALA A 340 -5.75 -54.15 20.81
N MET A 341 -4.92 -54.90 20.09
CA MET A 341 -3.89 -55.78 20.68
C MET A 341 -4.42 -56.75 21.77
N LYS A 342 -5.64 -57.28 21.60
CA LYS A 342 -6.34 -58.17 22.57
C LYS A 342 -6.65 -57.51 23.92
N MET A 343 -6.63 -56.19 23.98
CA MET A 343 -6.97 -55.38 25.14
C MET A 343 -8.19 -54.54 24.81
N GLU A 344 -9.19 -54.56 25.69
CA GLU A 344 -10.34 -53.67 25.61
C GLU A 344 -9.97 -52.29 26.16
N MET A 345 -10.38 -51.25 25.44
CA MET A 345 -10.17 -49.86 25.78
C MET A 345 -11.51 -49.13 25.73
N THR A 346 -11.92 -48.58 26.87
CA THR A 346 -13.13 -47.77 26.98
C THR A 346 -12.86 -46.35 26.51
N ILE A 347 -13.60 -45.90 25.51
CA ILE A 347 -13.62 -44.51 25.04
C ILE A 347 -14.66 -43.76 25.85
N VAL A 348 -14.27 -42.61 26.38
CA VAL A 348 -15.11 -41.76 27.22
C VAL A 348 -15.45 -40.44 26.52
N ALA A 349 -16.56 -39.82 26.90
CA ALA A 349 -16.94 -38.49 26.44
C ALA A 349 -15.91 -37.46 26.93
N THR A 350 -15.39 -36.62 26.04
CA THR A 350 -14.39 -35.59 26.39
C THR A 350 -14.99 -34.36 27.05
N HIS A 351 -16.29 -34.15 26.89
CA HIS A 351 -17.03 -33.03 27.45
C HIS A 351 -18.50 -33.44 27.65
N SER A 352 -19.18 -32.75 28.57
CA SER A 352 -20.62 -32.94 28.76
C SER A 352 -21.39 -32.31 27.60
N GLY A 353 -22.41 -32.99 27.10
CA GLY A 353 -23.17 -32.51 25.97
C GLY A 353 -24.14 -33.55 25.43
N LYS A 354 -24.77 -33.22 24.31
CA LYS A 354 -25.73 -34.10 23.64
C LYS A 354 -25.10 -34.77 22.44
N VAL A 355 -25.15 -36.09 22.35
CA VAL A 355 -24.67 -36.83 21.18
C VAL A 355 -25.46 -36.37 19.95
N ARG A 356 -24.81 -35.70 19.01
CA ARG A 356 -25.40 -35.20 17.77
C ARG A 356 -25.62 -36.33 16.77
N GLU A 357 -24.59 -37.14 16.57
CA GLU A 357 -24.59 -38.24 15.61
C GLU A 357 -23.59 -39.34 16.03
N VAL A 358 -23.93 -40.59 15.77
CA VAL A 358 -23.02 -41.75 15.91
C VAL A 358 -22.58 -42.13 14.50
N LEU A 359 -21.27 -42.10 14.26
CA LEU A 359 -20.64 -42.19 12.94
C LEU A 359 -20.10 -43.59 12.63
N VAL A 360 -20.12 -44.50 13.61
CA VAL A 360 -19.61 -45.87 13.49
C VAL A 360 -20.61 -46.91 14.03
N ALA A 361 -20.54 -48.13 13.50
CA ALA A 361 -21.30 -49.28 14.00
C ALA A 361 -20.39 -50.26 14.76
N GLY A 362 -20.98 -51.03 15.67
CA GLY A 362 -20.28 -52.14 16.34
C GLY A 362 -19.79 -53.20 15.34
N SER A 363 -18.72 -53.90 15.73
CA SER A 363 -18.03 -54.93 14.95
C SER A 363 -17.37 -54.45 13.66
N VAL A 364 -17.03 -53.17 13.57
CA VAL A 364 -16.29 -52.57 12.44
C VAL A 364 -14.86 -52.24 12.85
N HIS A 365 -13.90 -52.51 11.97
CA HIS A 365 -12.53 -52.02 12.14
C HIS A 365 -12.45 -50.54 11.77
N VAL A 366 -11.87 -49.75 12.66
CA VAL A 366 -11.61 -48.32 12.45
C VAL A 366 -10.11 -48.07 12.47
N GLU A 367 -9.68 -47.12 11.64
CA GLU A 367 -8.32 -46.59 11.67
C GLU A 367 -8.15 -45.58 12.80
N ALA A 368 -6.90 -45.28 13.16
CA ALA A 368 -6.60 -44.16 14.07
C ALA A 368 -7.20 -42.86 13.53
N GLY A 369 -7.80 -42.05 14.41
CA GLY A 369 -8.41 -40.77 14.04
C GLY A 369 -9.79 -40.89 13.35
N ALA A 370 -10.28 -42.09 13.05
CA ALA A 370 -11.60 -42.26 12.47
C ALA A 370 -12.70 -41.72 13.41
N PRO A 371 -13.69 -40.96 12.92
CA PRO A 371 -14.73 -40.39 13.77
C PRO A 371 -15.69 -41.47 14.26
N LEU A 372 -15.93 -41.51 15.57
CA LEU A 372 -16.81 -42.47 16.24
C LEU A 372 -18.21 -41.88 16.46
N LEU A 373 -18.29 -40.68 17.04
CA LEU A 373 -19.52 -39.92 17.25
C LEU A 373 -19.22 -38.43 17.38
N SER A 374 -20.22 -37.57 17.25
CA SER A 374 -20.14 -36.14 17.56
C SER A 374 -21.01 -35.82 18.76
N VAL A 375 -20.48 -35.05 19.71
CA VAL A 375 -21.20 -34.52 20.86
C VAL A 375 -21.30 -33.00 20.70
N GLU A 376 -22.51 -32.46 20.72
CA GLU A 376 -22.76 -31.03 20.79
C GLU A 376 -22.58 -30.56 22.24
N PRO A 377 -21.60 -29.69 22.53
CA PRO A 377 -21.34 -29.26 23.90
C PRO A 377 -22.54 -28.52 24.49
N GLN A 378 -22.95 -28.90 25.70
CA GLN A 378 -23.90 -28.12 26.49
C GLN A 378 -23.10 -27.33 27.52
N ALA A 379 -23.17 -26.00 27.47
CA ALA A 379 -22.44 -25.15 28.40
C ALA A 379 -22.88 -25.45 29.84
N VAL A 380 -22.03 -26.14 30.61
CA VAL A 380 -22.18 -26.28 32.06
C VAL A 380 -21.35 -25.16 32.68
N GLU A 381 -22.02 -24.17 33.29
CA GLU A 381 -21.35 -23.21 34.17
C GLU A 381 -20.66 -23.97 35.31
N GLY A 382 -19.32 -23.96 35.34
CA GLY A 382 -18.53 -24.44 36.48
C GLY A 382 -17.83 -25.80 36.34
N ALA A 383 -17.56 -26.31 35.14
CA ALA A 383 -16.67 -27.46 34.97
C ALA A 383 -15.25 -27.15 35.52
N PRO A 384 -14.58 -28.10 36.22
CA PRO A 384 -13.22 -27.88 36.71
C PRO A 384 -12.27 -27.63 35.54
N ALA A 385 -11.47 -26.57 35.63
CA ALA A 385 -10.46 -26.23 34.64
C ALA A 385 -9.47 -27.41 34.47
N PRO A 386 -8.99 -27.69 33.25
CA PRO A 386 -7.90 -28.64 33.03
C PRO A 386 -6.73 -28.36 33.98
N GLU A 387 -6.14 -29.41 34.56
CA GLU A 387 -5.01 -29.30 35.50
C GLU A 387 -3.70 -28.84 34.82
N ALA A 388 -3.68 -28.64 33.50
CA ALA A 388 -2.53 -28.17 32.75
C ALA A 388 -2.49 -26.64 32.65
N PRO A 389 -1.33 -25.99 32.87
CA PRO A 389 -1.22 -24.54 32.74
C PRO A 389 -1.47 -24.09 31.28
N ARG A 390 -2.40 -23.14 31.10
CA ARG A 390 -2.66 -22.48 29.81
C ARG A 390 -1.38 -21.81 29.29
N ILE A 391 -1.15 -21.91 27.98
CA ILE A 391 -0.01 -21.30 27.32
C ILE A 391 -0.14 -19.76 27.35
N VAL A 392 0.95 -19.06 27.61
CA VAL A 392 1.04 -17.59 27.56
C VAL A 392 1.92 -17.20 26.37
N PHE A 393 1.44 -16.27 25.55
CA PHE A 393 2.09 -15.89 24.29
C PHE A 393 2.91 -14.60 24.36
N ASP A 394 2.88 -13.87 25.48
CA ASP A 394 3.51 -12.54 25.63
C ASP A 394 5.01 -12.53 25.30
N ALA A 395 5.72 -13.63 25.57
CA ALA A 395 7.15 -13.76 25.29
C ALA A 395 7.49 -13.82 23.78
N LEU A 396 6.49 -14.02 22.93
CA LEU A 396 6.62 -14.08 21.48
C LEU A 396 6.30 -12.75 20.79
N VAL A 397 5.79 -11.75 21.52
CA VAL A 397 5.52 -10.43 20.97
C VAL A 397 6.85 -9.71 20.75
N SER A 398 7.10 -9.30 19.51
CA SER A 398 8.27 -8.49 19.19
C SER A 398 8.23 -7.18 19.99
N PRO A 399 9.33 -6.77 20.65
CA PRO A 399 9.38 -5.47 21.30
C PRO A 399 9.18 -4.37 20.26
N SER A 400 8.42 -3.31 20.60
CA SER A 400 8.30 -2.16 19.71
C SER A 400 9.66 -1.48 19.60
N GLU A 401 10.26 -1.51 18.41
CA GLU A 401 11.60 -0.95 18.22
C GLU A 401 11.57 0.58 18.07
N SER A 402 12.69 1.19 18.47
CA SER A 402 12.80 2.62 18.69
C SER A 402 13.49 3.33 17.51
N GLY A 403 12.72 4.12 16.78
CA GLY A 403 13.20 5.02 15.74
C GLY A 403 12.15 5.32 14.69
N ALA A 404 11.99 6.59 14.31
CA ALA A 404 10.99 7.02 13.34
C ALA A 404 11.13 6.32 11.97
N ARG A 405 12.36 6.12 11.49
CA ARG A 405 12.64 5.48 10.20
C ARG A 405 12.19 4.02 10.16
N LEU A 406 12.47 3.26 11.21
CA LEU A 406 12.06 1.85 11.28
C LEU A 406 10.54 1.72 11.30
N ARG A 407 9.85 2.53 12.13
CA ARG A 407 8.38 2.57 12.15
C ARG A 407 7.80 2.92 10.78
N ALA A 408 8.38 3.90 10.09
CA ALA A 408 7.96 4.27 8.73
C ALA A 408 8.13 3.10 7.75
N ARG A 409 9.25 2.38 7.82
CA ARG A 409 9.53 1.19 6.99
C ARG A 409 8.54 0.05 7.26
N GLU A 410 8.23 -0.23 8.53
CA GLU A 410 7.24 -1.25 8.92
C GLU A 410 5.84 -0.91 8.42
N HIS A 411 5.41 0.35 8.57
CA HIS A 411 4.13 0.80 8.03
C HIS A 411 4.10 0.72 6.50
N LEU A 412 5.17 1.11 5.79
CA LEU A 412 5.26 0.95 4.34
C LEU A 412 5.20 -0.51 3.91
N GLN A 413 5.86 -1.43 4.65
CA GLN A 413 5.78 -2.86 4.39
C GLN A 413 4.34 -3.39 4.57
N ALA A 414 3.62 -2.93 5.59
CA ALA A 414 2.22 -3.31 5.77
C ALA A 414 1.30 -2.70 4.70
N LEU A 415 1.56 -1.46 4.26
CA LEU A 415 0.87 -0.86 3.10
C LEU A 415 1.16 -1.64 1.82
N ARG A 416 2.39 -2.15 1.64
CA ARG A 416 2.76 -3.03 0.52
C ARG A 416 1.88 -4.28 0.50
N SER A 417 1.70 -4.92 1.65
CA SER A 417 0.82 -6.08 1.83
C SER A 417 -0.63 -5.77 1.45
N LEU A 418 -1.15 -4.61 1.88
CA LEU A 418 -2.47 -4.13 1.52
C LEU A 418 -2.64 -3.98 -0.01
N ILE A 419 -1.66 -3.36 -0.69
CA ILE A 419 -1.72 -3.17 -2.15
C ILE A 419 -1.67 -4.51 -2.88
N LEU A 420 -0.85 -5.45 -2.42
CA LEU A 420 -0.68 -6.77 -3.04
C LEU A 420 -1.83 -7.76 -2.75
N GLY A 421 -2.86 -7.37 -1.98
CA GLY A 421 -4.01 -8.23 -1.70
C GLY A 421 -3.75 -9.29 -0.63
N PHE A 422 -2.73 -9.08 0.22
CA PHE A 422 -2.57 -9.83 1.46
C PHE A 422 -3.60 -9.39 2.51
N ASP A 423 -3.62 -10.08 3.64
CA ASP A 423 -4.66 -9.92 4.64
C ASP A 423 -4.40 -8.71 5.53
N VAL A 424 -4.91 -7.57 5.08
CA VAL A 424 -4.93 -6.29 5.82
C VAL A 424 -6.36 -5.77 5.81
N THR A 425 -6.95 -5.63 6.99
CA THR A 425 -8.33 -5.14 7.13
C THR A 425 -8.43 -3.64 6.86
N VAL A 426 -9.66 -3.15 6.64
CA VAL A 426 -9.90 -1.70 6.42
C VAL A 426 -9.54 -0.87 7.65
N GLU A 427 -9.78 -1.40 8.85
CA GLU A 427 -9.44 -0.74 10.11
C GLU A 427 -7.92 -0.64 10.28
N GLU A 428 -7.20 -1.73 10.03
CA GLU A 428 -5.74 -1.74 10.02
C GLU A 428 -5.18 -0.76 8.97
N ALA A 429 -5.73 -0.74 7.75
CA ALA A 429 -5.29 0.17 6.70
C ALA A 429 -5.33 1.66 7.14
N ARG A 430 -6.39 2.08 7.85
CA ARG A 430 -6.48 3.45 8.40
C ARG A 430 -5.43 3.69 9.48
N GLY A 431 -5.23 2.72 10.38
CA GLY A 431 -4.21 2.78 11.42
C GLY A 431 -2.79 2.85 10.85
N LEU A 432 -2.52 2.11 9.77
CA LEU A 432 -1.24 2.10 9.06
C LEU A 432 -0.91 3.45 8.44
N VAL A 433 -1.88 4.11 7.77
CA VAL A 433 -1.68 5.44 7.20
C VAL A 433 -1.37 6.46 8.30
N ALA A 434 -2.16 6.50 9.38
CA ALA A 434 -1.94 7.42 10.49
C ALA A 434 -0.65 7.13 11.27
N GLY A 435 -0.23 5.87 11.36
CA GLY A 435 1.05 5.45 11.92
C GLY A 435 2.22 5.91 11.05
N PHE A 436 2.13 5.68 9.75
CA PHE A 436 3.11 6.12 8.76
C PHE A 436 3.29 7.65 8.78
N GLU A 437 2.20 8.42 8.73
CA GLU A 437 2.27 9.89 8.75
C GLU A 437 3.00 10.41 9.99
N ARG A 438 2.64 9.91 11.18
CA ARG A 438 3.32 10.27 12.44
C ARG A 438 4.81 9.93 12.42
N ALA A 439 5.17 8.73 11.98
CA ALA A 439 6.57 8.33 11.87
C ALA A 439 7.33 9.17 10.82
N ARG A 440 6.65 9.53 9.73
CA ARG A 440 7.22 10.32 8.64
C ARG A 440 7.42 11.79 9.01
N ASP A 441 6.59 12.35 9.88
CA ASP A 441 6.70 13.72 10.40
C ASP A 441 7.92 13.93 11.30
N GLU A 442 8.44 12.86 11.90
CA GLU A 442 9.69 12.88 12.68
C GLU A 442 10.96 12.83 11.80
N LEU A 443 10.81 12.68 10.48
CA LEU A 443 11.93 12.50 9.53
C LEU A 443 12.01 13.66 8.52
N PRO A 444 13.21 13.96 7.98
CA PRO A 444 13.37 14.93 6.90
C PRO A 444 12.50 14.60 5.68
N PRO A 445 11.84 15.59 5.02
CA PRO A 445 10.92 15.33 3.91
C PRO A 445 11.60 14.71 2.67
N ASP A 446 12.93 14.78 2.61
CA ASP A 446 13.84 14.24 1.59
C ASP A 446 14.53 12.92 1.99
N ASP A 447 14.15 12.29 3.12
CA ASP A 447 14.74 10.99 3.55
C ASP A 447 14.62 9.91 2.44
N PRO A 448 15.74 9.43 1.88
CA PRO A 448 15.74 8.66 0.64
C PRO A 448 15.21 7.23 0.81
N GLU A 449 15.38 6.62 1.99
CA GLU A 449 14.92 5.25 2.24
C GLU A 449 13.40 5.22 2.29
N VAL A 450 12.80 6.18 3.00
CA VAL A 450 11.34 6.27 3.10
C VAL A 450 10.72 6.66 1.76
N LEU A 451 11.33 7.60 1.02
CA LEU A 451 10.87 7.97 -0.32
C LEU A 451 10.91 6.81 -1.32
N HIS A 452 11.92 5.93 -1.23
CA HIS A 452 11.97 4.74 -2.07
C HIS A 452 10.79 3.80 -1.79
N GLY A 453 10.46 3.60 -0.51
CA GLY A 453 9.29 2.83 -0.13
C GLY A 453 7.96 3.50 -0.54
N GLU A 454 7.83 4.83 -0.41
CA GLU A 454 6.66 5.57 -0.92
C GLU A 454 6.48 5.34 -2.44
N LEU A 455 7.57 5.46 -3.22
CA LEU A 455 7.59 5.20 -4.66
C LEU A 455 7.22 3.75 -5.00
N GLU A 456 7.72 2.78 -4.24
CA GLU A 456 7.38 1.37 -4.42
C GLU A 456 5.86 1.17 -4.32
N ILE A 457 5.21 1.69 -3.27
CA ILE A 457 3.76 1.57 -3.08
C ILE A 457 2.97 2.18 -4.25
N LEU A 458 3.34 3.39 -4.70
CA LEU A 458 2.69 4.05 -5.83
C LEU A 458 2.85 3.24 -7.12
N THR A 459 4.04 2.69 -7.35
CA THR A 459 4.35 1.87 -8.52
C THR A 459 3.57 0.55 -8.50
N LEU A 460 3.49 -0.12 -7.35
CA LEU A 460 2.71 -1.34 -7.15
C LEU A 460 1.23 -1.12 -7.46
N PHE A 461 0.66 -0.02 -6.96
CA PHE A 461 -0.73 0.31 -7.23
C PHE A 461 -0.96 0.58 -8.72
N ALA A 462 -0.04 1.29 -9.40
CA ALA A 462 -0.12 1.51 -10.85
C ALA A 462 -0.05 0.20 -11.65
N ASP A 463 0.90 -0.69 -11.34
CA ASP A 463 1.05 -2.01 -11.98
C ASP A 463 -0.23 -2.85 -11.88
N LEU A 464 -0.85 -2.91 -10.70
CA LEU A 464 -2.10 -3.64 -10.50
C LEU A 464 -3.29 -2.94 -11.15
N ALA A 465 -3.39 -1.61 -11.06
CA ALA A 465 -4.47 -0.84 -11.66
C ALA A 465 -4.52 -1.00 -13.20
N GLU A 466 -3.36 -1.06 -13.86
CA GLU A 466 -3.22 -1.29 -15.30
C GLU A 466 -3.90 -2.59 -15.78
N LEU A 467 -3.84 -3.67 -14.99
CA LEU A 467 -4.50 -4.95 -15.30
C LEU A 467 -6.02 -4.91 -15.19
N SER A 468 -6.55 -3.96 -14.43
CA SER A 468 -7.95 -3.90 -14.03
C SER A 468 -8.77 -2.84 -14.78
N ARG A 469 -8.15 -2.25 -15.80
CA ARG A 469 -8.62 -1.08 -16.52
C ARG A 469 -9.70 -1.43 -17.55
N ASN A 470 -10.71 -0.57 -17.66
CA ASN A 470 -11.90 -0.81 -18.49
C ASN A 470 -11.73 -0.44 -19.98
N TRP A 471 -10.76 0.40 -20.37
CA TRP A 471 -10.57 0.89 -21.75
C TRP A 471 -9.10 1.28 -22.02
N PRO A 472 -8.52 1.09 -23.22
CA PRO A 472 -7.18 1.61 -23.61
C PRO A 472 -7.06 3.15 -23.51
N ALA A 473 -5.84 3.70 -23.44
CA ALA A 473 -5.58 5.15 -23.17
C ALA A 473 -5.54 6.02 -24.41
N THR A 474 -5.33 5.36 -25.52
CA THR A 474 -5.19 5.87 -26.87
C THR A 474 -6.03 4.93 -27.72
N GLU A 475 -6.45 5.38 -28.90
CA GLU A 475 -7.22 4.57 -29.86
C GLU A 475 -8.72 4.47 -29.54
N ARG A 476 -9.42 5.60 -29.72
CA ARG A 476 -10.79 5.56 -30.21
C ARG A 476 -10.89 5.78 -31.73
N GLU A 477 -9.82 6.22 -32.38
CA GLU A 477 -9.87 6.66 -33.79
C GLU A 477 -8.88 5.93 -34.72
N GLU A 478 -7.74 5.43 -34.25
CA GLU A 478 -6.74 4.77 -35.12
C GLU A 478 -6.98 3.25 -35.35
N LEU A 479 -7.84 2.59 -34.55
CA LEU A 479 -8.06 1.13 -34.65
C LEU A 479 -9.44 0.71 -35.17
N GLU A 480 -10.33 1.66 -35.49
CA GLU A 480 -11.59 1.32 -36.16
C GLU A 480 -11.42 1.11 -37.68
N GLU A 481 -10.24 1.38 -38.25
CA GLU A 481 -9.96 1.22 -39.68
C GLU A 481 -9.22 -0.08 -40.08
N GLU A 482 -8.64 -0.84 -39.13
CA GLU A 482 -7.98 -2.12 -39.41
C GLU A 482 -8.60 -3.28 -38.60
N GLU A 483 -9.45 -4.04 -39.28
CA GLU A 483 -10.03 -5.35 -38.90
C GLU A 483 -11.11 -5.36 -37.80
N GLY A 484 -12.27 -5.94 -38.12
CA GLY A 484 -13.49 -5.99 -37.30
C GLY A 484 -13.45 -6.87 -36.04
N GLU A 485 -12.32 -6.93 -35.33
CA GLU A 485 -12.22 -7.59 -34.01
C GLU A 485 -12.52 -6.59 -32.87
N ARG A 486 -13.44 -6.97 -31.96
CA ARG A 486 -13.72 -6.19 -30.75
C ARG A 486 -12.44 -6.07 -29.90
N VAL A 487 -11.88 -4.86 -29.82
CA VAL A 487 -10.78 -4.53 -28.91
C VAL A 487 -11.19 -4.83 -27.47
N ARG A 488 -10.53 -5.81 -26.83
CA ARG A 488 -10.78 -6.17 -25.44
C ARG A 488 -9.98 -5.25 -24.52
N SER A 489 -10.59 -4.86 -23.40
CA SER A 489 -9.90 -4.10 -22.36
C SER A 489 -8.89 -4.96 -21.58
N PRO A 490 -7.87 -4.38 -20.92
CA PRO A 490 -6.97 -5.13 -20.02
C PRO A 490 -7.73 -5.97 -18.98
N ARG A 491 -8.83 -5.44 -18.44
CA ARG A 491 -9.70 -6.18 -17.50
C ARG A 491 -10.33 -7.42 -18.14
N GLU A 492 -10.73 -7.36 -19.40
CA GLU A 492 -11.28 -8.50 -20.13
C GLU A 492 -10.19 -9.52 -20.46
N HIS A 493 -8.99 -9.08 -20.83
CA HIS A 493 -7.82 -9.95 -21.00
C HIS A 493 -7.50 -10.70 -19.70
N PHE A 494 -7.44 -10.00 -18.56
CA PHE A 494 -7.20 -10.62 -17.27
C PHE A 494 -8.30 -11.65 -16.92
N ARG A 495 -9.57 -11.32 -17.16
CA ARG A 495 -10.69 -12.26 -16.96
C ARG A 495 -10.66 -13.48 -17.88
N SER A 496 -10.18 -13.32 -19.12
CA SER A 496 -9.96 -14.44 -20.04
C SER A 496 -8.83 -15.32 -19.52
N TYR A 497 -7.71 -14.70 -19.15
CA TYR A 497 -6.54 -15.38 -18.59
C TYR A 497 -6.88 -16.25 -17.38
N LEU A 498 -7.72 -15.77 -16.46
CA LEU A 498 -8.17 -16.54 -15.28
C LEU A 498 -8.86 -17.88 -15.62
N ARG A 499 -9.32 -18.10 -16.86
CA ARG A 499 -10.00 -19.34 -17.24
C ARG A 499 -9.05 -20.52 -17.42
N SER A 500 -7.84 -20.25 -17.88
CA SER A 500 -6.87 -21.28 -18.29
C SER A 500 -5.48 -21.08 -17.68
N LEU A 501 -5.14 -19.86 -17.27
CA LEU A 501 -3.79 -19.42 -16.88
C LEU A 501 -2.76 -19.69 -17.98
N ASP A 502 -3.18 -19.54 -19.23
CA ASP A 502 -2.36 -19.80 -20.41
C ASP A 502 -2.51 -18.62 -21.39
N VAL A 503 -1.41 -17.89 -21.59
CA VAL A 503 -1.39 -16.68 -22.41
C VAL A 503 -1.54 -16.97 -23.91
N GLU A 504 -1.13 -18.15 -24.36
CA GLU A 504 -1.25 -18.57 -25.76
C GLU A 504 -2.66 -19.06 -26.05
N ARG A 505 -3.22 -19.85 -25.14
CA ARG A 505 -4.58 -20.38 -25.29
C ARG A 505 -5.64 -19.28 -25.33
N GLU A 506 -5.45 -18.20 -24.58
CA GLU A 506 -6.38 -17.07 -24.53
C GLU A 506 -6.08 -15.97 -25.56
N GLY A 507 -4.99 -16.11 -26.34
CA GLY A 507 -4.60 -15.15 -27.38
C GLY A 507 -4.33 -13.75 -26.82
N LEU A 508 -3.61 -13.65 -25.70
CA LEU A 508 -3.37 -12.36 -25.05
C LEU A 508 -2.34 -11.51 -25.83
N PRO A 509 -2.60 -10.22 -26.08
CA PRO A 509 -1.63 -9.33 -26.73
C PRO A 509 -0.33 -9.18 -25.95
N GLU A 510 0.79 -8.98 -26.65
CA GLU A 510 2.12 -8.81 -26.04
C GLU A 510 2.17 -7.66 -25.03
N THR A 511 1.45 -6.57 -25.32
CA THR A 511 1.32 -5.42 -24.42
C THR A 511 0.65 -5.78 -23.09
N PHE A 512 -0.32 -6.71 -23.09
CA PHE A 512 -0.94 -7.21 -21.87
C PHE A 512 -0.04 -8.21 -21.15
N ARG A 513 0.67 -9.09 -21.88
CA ARG A 513 1.64 -10.03 -21.31
C ARG A 513 2.73 -9.30 -20.54
N ALA A 514 3.27 -8.21 -21.08
CA ALA A 514 4.25 -7.37 -20.41
C ALA A 514 3.71 -6.72 -19.12
N ARG A 515 2.44 -6.26 -19.11
CA ARG A 515 1.79 -5.74 -17.89
C ARG A 515 1.63 -6.83 -16.83
N LEU A 516 1.19 -8.02 -17.25
CA LEU A 516 1.02 -9.16 -16.35
C LEU A 516 2.37 -9.58 -15.74
N ALA A 517 3.42 -9.70 -16.55
CA ALA A 517 4.76 -10.04 -16.08
C ALA A 517 5.30 -9.02 -15.05
N ARG A 518 5.07 -7.71 -15.28
CA ARG A 518 5.43 -6.67 -14.29
C ARG A 518 4.69 -6.85 -12.97
N ALA A 519 3.38 -7.11 -13.01
CA ALA A 519 2.59 -7.33 -11.81
C ALA A 519 3.05 -8.60 -11.06
N LEU A 520 3.31 -9.70 -11.76
CA LEU A 520 3.81 -10.95 -11.18
C LEU A 520 5.17 -10.78 -10.50
N ALA A 521 6.07 -10.01 -11.11
CA ALA A 521 7.39 -9.72 -10.55
C ALA A 521 7.30 -9.03 -9.17
N ARG A 522 6.20 -8.34 -8.85
CA ARG A 522 5.97 -7.73 -7.53
C ARG A 522 5.74 -8.75 -6.42
N TYR A 523 5.38 -9.97 -6.79
CA TYR A 523 5.22 -11.11 -5.90
C TYR A 523 6.43 -12.05 -5.95
N GLY A 524 7.44 -11.76 -6.78
CA GLY A 524 8.63 -12.60 -6.95
C GLY A 524 8.48 -13.72 -7.99
N VAL A 525 7.42 -13.71 -8.81
CA VAL A 525 7.19 -14.69 -9.87
C VAL A 525 7.57 -14.11 -11.22
N HIS A 526 8.37 -14.83 -12.01
CA HIS A 526 8.94 -14.34 -13.27
C HIS A 526 8.55 -15.15 -14.51
N ASP A 527 8.04 -16.37 -14.34
CA ASP A 527 7.51 -17.18 -15.43
C ASP A 527 5.97 -17.19 -15.46
N LEU A 528 5.42 -17.66 -16.57
CA LEU A 528 3.98 -17.81 -16.81
C LEU A 528 3.59 -19.28 -16.88
N GLU A 529 4.47 -20.19 -16.45
CA GLU A 529 4.15 -21.61 -16.44
C GLU A 529 3.20 -21.91 -15.28
N ARG A 530 2.15 -22.68 -15.58
CA ARG A 530 1.14 -22.97 -14.57
C ARG A 530 1.73 -23.85 -13.47
N GLY A 531 1.92 -23.25 -12.30
CA GLY A 531 2.35 -23.89 -11.06
C GLY A 531 1.66 -23.31 -9.82
N PRO A 532 1.91 -23.89 -8.63
CA PRO A 532 1.27 -23.46 -7.38
C PRO A 532 1.57 -22.01 -7.02
N GLU A 533 2.80 -21.53 -7.29
CA GLU A 533 3.21 -20.14 -7.03
C GLU A 533 2.46 -19.15 -7.92
N LEU A 534 2.36 -19.43 -9.23
CA LEU A 534 1.59 -18.60 -10.15
C LEU A 534 0.10 -18.59 -9.77
N GLU A 535 -0.46 -19.75 -9.44
CA GLU A 535 -1.85 -19.86 -9.00
C GLU A 535 -2.12 -19.04 -7.72
N GLU A 536 -1.18 -19.00 -6.77
CA GLU A 536 -1.30 -18.17 -5.58
C GLU A 536 -1.26 -16.69 -5.92
N VAL A 537 -0.28 -16.26 -6.71
CA VAL A 537 -0.09 -14.84 -7.04
C VAL A 537 -1.27 -14.30 -7.84
N ILE A 538 -1.77 -15.05 -8.83
CA ILE A 538 -2.93 -14.62 -9.62
C ILE A 538 -4.18 -14.50 -8.76
N TYR A 539 -4.37 -15.41 -7.80
CA TYR A 539 -5.44 -15.31 -6.81
C TYR A 539 -5.27 -14.04 -5.95
N ARG A 540 -4.05 -13.74 -5.49
CA ARG A 540 -3.75 -12.52 -4.72
C ARG A 540 -3.97 -11.23 -5.53
N ILE A 541 -3.60 -11.19 -6.81
CA ILE A 541 -3.88 -10.08 -7.72
C ILE A 541 -5.40 -9.87 -7.85
N PHE A 542 -6.17 -10.94 -8.00
CA PHE A 542 -7.62 -10.85 -8.05
C PHE A 542 -8.21 -10.25 -6.76
N LEU A 543 -7.73 -10.70 -5.60
CA LEU A 543 -8.14 -10.14 -4.31
C LEU A 543 -7.74 -8.67 -4.18
N ALA A 544 -6.54 -8.27 -4.63
CA ALA A 544 -6.12 -6.87 -4.65
C ALA A 544 -7.08 -6.00 -5.49
N HIS A 545 -7.50 -6.47 -6.66
CA HIS A 545 -8.48 -5.75 -7.49
C HIS A 545 -9.87 -5.64 -6.86
N GLN A 546 -10.30 -6.65 -6.09
CA GLN A 546 -11.56 -6.63 -5.35
C GLN A 546 -11.50 -5.67 -4.15
N ARG A 547 -10.35 -5.68 -3.45
CA ARG A 547 -10.09 -4.88 -2.24
C ARG A 547 -9.62 -3.45 -2.54
N ALA A 548 -9.43 -3.07 -3.80
CA ALA A 548 -8.91 -1.76 -4.18
C ALA A 548 -9.56 -0.53 -3.50
N PRO A 549 -10.88 -0.49 -3.17
CA PRO A 549 -11.43 0.64 -2.40
C PRO A 549 -10.76 0.88 -1.04
N SER A 550 -10.21 -0.14 -0.38
CA SER A 550 -9.46 0.02 0.89
C SER A 550 -8.02 0.51 0.67
N GLN A 551 -7.49 0.40 -0.55
CA GLN A 551 -6.13 0.81 -0.93
C GLN A 551 -6.06 2.32 -1.25
N VAL A 552 -7.14 2.89 -1.80
CA VAL A 552 -7.20 4.28 -2.26
C VAL A 552 -6.79 5.30 -1.18
N PRO A 553 -7.25 5.22 0.08
CA PRO A 553 -6.84 6.18 1.12
C PRO A 553 -5.33 6.18 1.37
N ALA A 554 -4.67 5.02 1.32
CA ALA A 554 -3.23 4.92 1.51
C ALA A 554 -2.46 5.60 0.36
N VAL A 555 -2.85 5.32 -0.89
CA VAL A 555 -2.25 5.94 -2.07
C VAL A 555 -2.46 7.45 -2.06
N MET A 556 -3.65 7.92 -1.68
CA MET A 556 -3.94 9.35 -1.56
C MET A 556 -3.07 10.03 -0.50
N ALA A 557 -2.88 9.42 0.67
CA ALA A 557 -2.04 9.98 1.73
C ALA A 557 -0.59 10.17 1.27
N LEU A 558 -0.03 9.19 0.54
CA LEU A 558 1.32 9.29 -0.03
C LEU A 558 1.42 10.44 -1.05
N LEU A 559 0.46 10.54 -1.98
CA LEU A 559 0.45 11.60 -2.99
C LEU A 559 0.22 12.99 -2.37
N ASP A 560 -0.69 13.12 -1.41
CA ASP A 560 -0.97 14.40 -0.74
C ASP A 560 0.27 14.90 0.02
N ARG A 561 0.96 13.99 0.72
CA ARG A 561 2.24 14.33 1.36
C ARG A 561 3.28 14.80 0.36
N ARG A 562 3.42 14.12 -0.79
CA ARG A 562 4.33 14.56 -1.86
C ARG A 562 3.94 15.93 -2.41
N LEU A 563 2.64 16.23 -2.52
CA LEU A 563 2.14 17.54 -2.94
C LEU A 563 2.50 18.65 -1.94
N GLN A 564 2.46 18.34 -0.64
CA GLN A 564 2.82 19.29 0.43
C GLN A 564 4.34 19.58 0.45
N TYR A 565 5.17 18.57 0.21
CA TYR A 565 6.64 18.67 0.25
C TYR A 565 7.27 18.49 -1.14
N ALA A 566 6.72 19.19 -2.15
CA ALA A 566 7.17 19.03 -3.54
C ALA A 566 8.65 19.41 -3.74
N ASP A 567 9.14 20.44 -3.06
CA ASP A 567 10.53 20.92 -3.23
C ASP A 567 11.59 19.99 -2.62
N ALA A 568 11.17 18.94 -1.90
CA ALA A 568 12.06 18.03 -1.17
C ALA A 568 12.35 16.71 -1.91
N LEU A 569 12.02 16.60 -3.21
CA LEU A 569 12.30 15.38 -4.00
C LEU A 569 13.77 15.35 -4.46
N PRO A 570 14.59 14.36 -4.03
CA PRO A 570 15.99 14.27 -4.46
C PRO A 570 16.13 13.94 -5.95
N GLU A 571 17.13 14.51 -6.61
CA GLU A 571 17.41 14.32 -8.04
C GLU A 571 17.45 12.85 -8.50
N PRO A 572 18.08 11.90 -7.77
CA PRO A 572 18.14 10.50 -8.21
C PRO A 572 16.79 9.79 -8.30
N LEU A 573 15.75 10.31 -7.65
CA LEU A 573 14.41 9.72 -7.64
C LEU A 573 13.44 10.43 -8.61
N ARG A 574 13.83 11.57 -9.20
CA ARG A 574 12.94 12.40 -10.02
C ARG A 574 12.40 11.67 -11.23
N ASP A 575 13.25 11.03 -12.03
CA ASP A 575 12.83 10.32 -13.24
C ASP A 575 11.84 9.18 -12.92
N ALA A 576 12.15 8.40 -11.87
CA ALA A 576 11.31 7.29 -11.46
C ALA A 576 9.94 7.76 -10.92
N PHE A 577 9.91 8.86 -10.15
CA PHE A 577 8.63 9.47 -9.73
C PHE A 577 7.85 10.01 -10.92
N HIS A 578 8.50 10.66 -11.88
CA HIS A 578 7.84 11.17 -13.09
C HIS A 578 7.17 10.03 -13.86
N GLU A 579 7.90 8.95 -14.15
CA GLU A 579 7.36 7.77 -14.84
C GLU A 579 6.20 7.15 -14.08
N THR A 580 6.34 6.94 -12.77
CA THR A 580 5.28 6.36 -11.94
C THR A 580 4.03 7.24 -11.89
N LEU A 581 4.17 8.57 -11.81
CA LEU A 581 3.03 9.49 -11.81
C LEU A 581 2.30 9.47 -13.16
N ASP A 582 3.00 9.49 -14.29
CA ASP A 582 2.39 9.38 -15.62
C ASP A 582 1.56 8.10 -15.75
N ARG A 583 2.15 6.97 -15.34
CA ARG A 583 1.46 5.68 -15.35
C ARG A 583 0.25 5.66 -14.42
N LEU A 584 0.39 6.23 -13.22
CA LEU A 584 -0.69 6.29 -12.22
C LEU A 584 -1.87 7.14 -12.71
N ILE A 585 -1.60 8.30 -13.33
CA ILE A 585 -2.62 9.17 -13.93
C ILE A 585 -3.46 8.39 -14.95
N VAL A 586 -2.79 7.64 -15.81
CA VAL A 586 -3.41 6.86 -16.88
C VAL A 586 -4.15 5.61 -16.34
N ALA A 587 -3.56 4.91 -15.36
CA ALA A 587 -4.14 3.71 -14.78
C ALA A 587 -5.38 4.00 -13.91
N ALA A 588 -5.39 5.13 -13.20
CA ALA A 588 -6.43 5.48 -12.24
C ALA A 588 -7.63 6.23 -12.86
N GLN A 589 -7.47 6.86 -14.03
CA GLN A 589 -8.38 7.84 -14.65
C GLN A 589 -9.89 7.55 -14.55
N LEU A 590 -10.33 6.32 -14.83
CA LEU A 590 -11.76 5.96 -14.87
C LEU A 590 -12.27 5.29 -13.59
N ARG A 591 -11.40 4.56 -12.88
CA ARG A 591 -11.80 3.69 -11.76
C ARG A 591 -11.52 4.32 -10.40
N TYR A 592 -10.46 5.11 -10.31
CA TYR A 592 -10.02 5.82 -9.10
C TYR A 592 -9.71 7.28 -9.46
N PRO A 593 -10.71 8.06 -9.93
CA PRO A 593 -10.48 9.40 -10.48
C PRO A 593 -9.76 10.32 -9.49
N VAL A 594 -10.05 10.21 -8.19
CA VAL A 594 -9.40 11.00 -7.13
C VAL A 594 -7.89 10.76 -7.06
N VAL A 595 -7.43 9.52 -7.27
CA VAL A 595 -5.99 9.19 -7.31
C VAL A 595 -5.34 9.78 -8.55
N GLY A 596 -5.98 9.64 -9.72
CA GLY A 596 -5.45 10.18 -10.97
C GLY A 596 -5.41 11.71 -11.01
N GLU A 597 -6.37 12.38 -10.37
CA GLU A 597 -6.38 13.83 -10.19
C GLU A 597 -5.22 14.28 -9.29
N LEU A 598 -5.07 13.68 -8.11
CA LEU A 598 -4.02 14.05 -7.16
C LEU A 598 -2.62 13.77 -7.73
N ALA A 599 -2.43 12.65 -8.43
CA ALA A 599 -1.18 12.33 -9.12
C ALA A 599 -0.81 13.39 -10.18
N ARG A 600 -1.80 13.92 -10.92
CA ARG A 600 -1.59 15.02 -11.88
C ARG A 600 -1.17 16.31 -11.19
N SER A 601 -1.80 16.67 -10.07
CA SER A 601 -1.40 17.84 -9.28
C SER A 601 0.03 17.71 -8.76
N VAL A 602 0.43 16.52 -8.31
CA VAL A 602 1.81 16.22 -7.86
C VAL A 602 2.81 16.34 -9.01
N ARG A 603 2.51 15.73 -10.17
CA ARG A 603 3.35 15.83 -11.38
C ARG A 603 3.56 17.28 -11.80
N PHE A 604 2.47 18.05 -11.85
CA PHE A 604 2.52 19.47 -12.19
C PHE A 604 3.43 20.25 -11.25
N ARG A 605 3.23 20.10 -9.94
CA ARG A 605 4.00 20.86 -8.95
C ARG A 605 5.49 20.50 -8.95
N LEU A 606 5.83 19.24 -9.17
CA LEU A 606 7.22 18.74 -9.11
C LEU A 606 8.03 18.99 -10.38
N PHE A 607 7.39 18.92 -11.54
CA PHE A 607 8.09 18.85 -12.84
C PHE A 607 7.70 19.98 -13.79
N ASP A 608 6.40 20.23 -13.96
CA ASP A 608 5.93 21.22 -14.95
C ASP A 608 6.11 22.66 -14.43
N GLN A 609 5.73 22.92 -13.17
CA GLN A 609 5.74 24.26 -12.58
C GLN A 609 7.15 24.88 -12.53
N PRO A 610 8.21 24.20 -12.07
CA PRO A 610 9.56 24.79 -12.02
C PRO A 610 10.11 25.19 -13.39
N VAL A 611 9.83 24.40 -14.43
CA VAL A 611 10.25 24.70 -15.81
C VAL A 611 9.54 25.96 -16.31
N ILE A 612 8.24 26.08 -16.04
CA ILE A 612 7.43 27.22 -16.44
C ILE A 612 7.87 28.49 -15.69
N GLU A 613 8.14 28.38 -14.38
CA GLU A 613 8.65 29.49 -13.58
C GLU A 613 10.04 29.95 -14.06
N GLN A 614 10.93 29.01 -14.40
CA GLN A 614 12.25 29.33 -14.94
C GLN A 614 12.15 30.03 -16.30
N ALA A 615 11.27 29.56 -17.20
CA ALA A 615 11.03 30.21 -18.48
C ALA A 615 10.48 31.64 -18.29
N ARG A 616 9.53 31.82 -17.36
CA ARG A 616 8.98 33.12 -16.99
C ARG A 616 10.05 34.08 -16.46
N GLU A 617 10.94 33.61 -15.60
CA GLU A 617 12.01 34.44 -15.02
C GLU A 617 13.01 34.92 -16.06
N ARG A 618 13.34 34.10 -17.07
CA ARG A 618 14.18 34.52 -18.22
C ARG A 618 13.53 35.67 -18.99
N VAL A 619 12.21 35.61 -19.21
CA VAL A 619 11.47 36.69 -19.89
C VAL A 619 11.50 37.97 -19.03
N PHE A 620 11.25 37.89 -17.73
CA PHE A 620 11.31 39.06 -16.85
C PHE A 620 12.71 39.68 -16.79
N ALA A 621 13.77 38.87 -16.79
CA ALA A 621 15.14 39.37 -16.85
C ALA A 621 15.41 40.16 -18.15
N ALA A 622 14.97 39.64 -19.31
CA ALA A 622 15.11 40.34 -20.59
C ALA A 622 14.30 41.66 -20.63
N VAL A 623 13.07 41.65 -20.08
CA VAL A 623 12.24 42.86 -19.96
C VAL A 623 12.92 43.92 -19.09
N ARG A 624 13.47 43.53 -17.92
CA ARG A 624 14.20 44.44 -17.02
C ARG A 624 15.35 45.15 -17.73
N GLU A 625 16.13 44.39 -18.51
CA GLU A 625 17.24 44.93 -19.28
C GLU A 625 16.77 45.95 -20.33
N GLN A 626 15.76 45.59 -21.13
CA GLN A 626 15.23 46.48 -22.18
C GLN A 626 14.57 47.75 -21.61
N VAL A 627 13.78 47.64 -20.53
CA VAL A 627 13.18 48.82 -19.87
C VAL A 627 14.27 49.76 -19.32
N SER A 628 15.34 49.20 -18.74
CA SER A 628 16.48 49.99 -18.26
C SER A 628 17.22 50.69 -19.39
N LEU A 629 17.37 50.03 -20.55
CA LEU A 629 17.96 50.62 -21.76
C LEU A 629 17.13 51.79 -22.29
N LEU A 630 15.81 51.62 -22.40
CA LEU A 630 14.90 52.68 -22.85
C LEU A 630 14.86 53.87 -21.89
N ALA A 631 14.99 53.62 -20.58
CA ALA A 631 15.06 54.67 -19.57
C ALA A 631 16.36 55.49 -19.69
N ALA A 632 17.48 54.83 -20.02
CA ALA A 632 18.78 55.48 -20.22
C ALA A 632 18.89 56.23 -21.57
N HIS A 633 18.13 55.81 -22.59
CA HIS A 633 18.23 56.32 -23.96
C HIS A 633 16.84 56.67 -24.56
N PRO A 634 16.14 57.69 -24.04
CA PRO A 634 14.78 58.05 -24.48
C PRO A 634 14.69 58.55 -25.93
N GLU A 635 15.78 59.01 -26.52
CA GLU A 635 15.83 59.51 -27.91
C GLU A 635 16.43 58.51 -28.91
N ALA A 636 16.57 57.23 -28.52
CA ALA A 636 17.11 56.21 -29.41
C ALA A 636 16.20 56.03 -30.65
N PRO A 637 16.77 55.92 -31.87
CA PRO A 637 15.98 55.80 -33.10
C PRO A 637 15.14 54.51 -33.17
N ASP A 638 15.51 53.48 -32.42
CA ASP A 638 14.81 52.21 -32.28
C ASP A 638 13.89 52.13 -31.03
N TYR A 639 13.66 53.25 -30.33
CA TYR A 639 12.80 53.28 -29.13
C TYR A 639 11.40 52.72 -29.40
N ALA A 640 10.77 53.14 -30.50
CA ALA A 640 9.43 52.70 -30.86
C ALA A 640 9.37 51.20 -31.15
N GLU A 641 10.36 50.66 -31.88
CA GLU A 641 10.45 49.23 -32.19
C GLU A 641 10.64 48.39 -30.93
N ARG A 642 11.54 48.81 -30.03
CA ARG A 642 11.77 48.15 -28.74
C ARG A 642 10.57 48.25 -27.79
N MET A 643 9.87 49.38 -27.79
CA MET A 643 8.65 49.57 -27.01
C MET A 643 7.54 48.61 -27.49
N GLU A 644 7.34 48.49 -28.81
CA GLU A 644 6.38 47.53 -29.36
C GLU A 644 6.76 46.07 -29.02
N ALA A 645 8.04 45.70 -29.09
CA ALA A 645 8.51 44.37 -28.67
C ALA A 645 8.23 44.09 -27.18
N LEU A 646 8.37 45.10 -26.31
CA LEU A 646 8.00 44.99 -24.89
C LEU A 646 6.48 44.89 -24.69
N VAL A 647 5.67 45.63 -25.47
CA VAL A 647 4.20 45.56 -25.44
C VAL A 647 3.71 44.18 -25.89
N ASP A 648 4.41 43.54 -26.83
CA ASP A 648 4.12 42.21 -27.33
C ASP A 648 4.62 41.08 -26.41
N THR A 649 5.44 41.38 -25.40
CA THR A 649 5.92 40.38 -24.45
C THR A 649 4.74 39.74 -23.70
N PRO A 650 4.62 38.41 -23.65
CA PRO A 650 3.42 37.74 -23.13
C PRO A 650 3.25 37.86 -21.60
N GLN A 651 4.35 37.92 -20.85
CA GLN A 651 4.35 37.87 -19.38
C GLN A 651 3.83 39.17 -18.71
N PRO A 652 3.17 39.11 -17.53
CA PRO A 652 2.59 40.27 -16.85
C PRO A 652 3.66 41.23 -16.28
N ILE A 653 4.11 42.17 -17.10
CA ILE A 653 5.17 43.15 -16.78
C ILE A 653 4.83 44.02 -15.56
N ILE A 654 3.55 44.19 -15.24
CA ILE A 654 3.12 44.96 -14.05
C ILE A 654 3.79 44.50 -12.75
N ARG A 655 4.21 43.24 -12.63
CA ARG A 655 4.95 42.76 -11.45
C ARG A 655 6.28 43.49 -11.22
N LEU A 656 6.89 44.00 -12.29
CA LEU A 656 8.12 44.79 -12.23
C LEU A 656 7.86 46.24 -11.76
N LEU A 657 6.61 46.65 -11.55
CA LEU A 657 6.27 47.99 -11.08
C LEU A 657 6.92 48.31 -9.73
N ALA A 658 6.95 47.34 -8.80
CA ALA A 658 7.58 47.47 -7.48
C ALA A 658 9.06 47.87 -7.57
N GLU A 659 9.75 47.37 -8.60
CA GLU A 659 11.19 47.59 -8.82
C GLU A 659 11.49 49.00 -9.38
N ARG A 660 10.46 49.71 -9.87
CA ARG A 660 10.56 51.01 -10.55
C ARG A 660 10.03 52.19 -9.72
N THR A 661 9.66 51.92 -8.46
CA THR A 661 9.00 52.86 -7.54
C THR A 661 9.83 54.11 -7.18
N GLY A 662 11.16 54.09 -7.38
CA GLY A 662 12.03 55.26 -7.19
C GLY A 662 12.18 56.21 -8.38
N ALA A 663 11.55 55.91 -9.53
CA ALA A 663 11.76 56.63 -10.80
C ALA A 663 10.73 57.74 -11.09
N ALA A 664 9.94 58.17 -10.10
CA ALA A 664 8.84 59.14 -10.28
C ALA A 664 9.26 60.52 -10.83
N HIS A 665 10.57 60.82 -10.88
CA HIS A 665 11.12 62.13 -11.22
C HIS A 665 12.04 62.12 -12.48
N GLY A 666 11.84 61.19 -13.42
CA GLY A 666 12.61 61.09 -14.70
C GLY A 666 11.80 60.43 -15.84
N HIS A 667 12.43 60.12 -16.98
CA HIS A 667 11.78 59.34 -18.05
C HIS A 667 11.65 57.87 -17.64
N GLU A 668 10.41 57.44 -17.43
CA GLU A 668 10.02 56.08 -17.06
C GLU A 668 9.24 55.41 -18.20
N PRO A 669 9.89 54.59 -19.04
CA PRO A 669 9.23 53.85 -20.13
C PRO A 669 8.14 52.90 -19.64
N MET A 670 8.17 52.48 -18.37
CA MET A 670 7.19 51.55 -17.81
C MET A 670 5.75 52.09 -17.87
N LEU A 671 5.58 53.41 -17.72
CA LEU A 671 4.28 54.05 -17.81
C LEU A 671 3.67 53.92 -19.21
N GLU A 672 4.49 54.15 -20.25
CA GLU A 672 4.10 53.97 -21.65
C GLU A 672 3.83 52.51 -21.98
N LEU A 673 4.72 51.62 -21.54
CA LEU A 673 4.61 50.18 -21.73
C LEU A 673 3.30 49.63 -21.15
N LEU A 674 3.01 49.91 -19.88
CA LEU A 674 1.78 49.45 -19.23
C LEU A 674 0.53 49.99 -19.93
N THR A 675 0.55 51.27 -20.33
CA THR A 675 -0.57 51.90 -21.04
C THR A 675 -0.85 51.20 -22.36
N ARG A 676 0.15 51.11 -23.25
CA ARG A 676 0.02 50.45 -24.55
C ARG A 676 -0.41 48.99 -24.39
N ARG A 677 0.10 48.30 -23.37
CA ARG A 677 -0.21 46.90 -23.07
C ARG A 677 -1.66 46.67 -22.60
N TYR A 678 -2.13 47.46 -21.62
CA TYR A 678 -3.50 47.32 -21.11
C TYR A 678 -4.52 47.74 -22.16
N TYR A 679 -4.23 48.79 -22.93
CA TYR A 679 -5.11 49.33 -23.95
C TYR A 679 -4.92 48.73 -25.34
N LYS A 680 -4.12 47.68 -25.49
CA LYS A 680 -3.85 46.98 -26.77
C LYS A 680 -5.11 46.58 -27.56
N ILE A 681 -6.24 46.37 -26.86
CA ILE A 681 -7.55 46.09 -27.50
C ILE A 681 -8.23 47.34 -28.10
N ARG A 682 -7.58 48.50 -28.04
CA ARG A 682 -8.00 49.79 -28.56
C ARG A 682 -6.88 50.37 -29.42
N ALA A 683 -7.23 51.06 -30.50
CA ALA A 683 -6.27 51.90 -31.21
C ALA A 683 -6.03 53.17 -30.38
N LEU A 684 -4.83 53.29 -29.81
CA LEU A 684 -4.40 54.50 -29.11
C LEU A 684 -3.91 55.53 -30.14
N GLU A 685 -4.41 56.75 -30.02
CA GLU A 685 -4.05 57.92 -30.83
C GLU A 685 -3.46 58.99 -29.91
N GLU A 686 -2.66 59.92 -30.47
CA GLU A 686 -2.11 61.07 -29.74
C GLU A 686 -1.37 60.70 -28.43
N VAL A 687 -0.65 59.58 -28.42
CA VAL A 687 0.16 59.15 -27.26
C VAL A 687 1.28 60.14 -27.02
N ALA A 688 1.25 60.84 -25.89
CA ALA A 688 2.21 61.88 -25.53
C ALA A 688 2.61 61.80 -24.06
N LEU A 689 3.88 62.06 -23.79
CA LEU A 689 4.45 62.17 -22.44
C LEU A 689 4.57 63.65 -22.05
N HIS A 690 4.09 63.97 -20.86
CA HIS A 690 4.13 65.30 -20.27
C HIS A 690 4.85 65.23 -18.93
N VAL A 691 5.59 66.29 -18.58
CA VAL A 691 6.14 66.45 -17.24
C VAL A 691 5.46 67.65 -16.58
N ARG A 692 4.79 67.44 -15.45
CA ARG A 692 4.14 68.49 -14.65
C ARG A 692 4.52 68.30 -13.19
N ASP A 693 4.98 69.38 -12.55
CA ASP A 693 5.42 69.38 -11.16
C ASP A 693 6.42 68.25 -10.82
N GLY A 694 7.32 67.95 -11.78
CA GLY A 694 8.33 66.90 -11.65
C GLY A 694 7.83 65.47 -11.90
N ARG A 695 6.53 65.27 -12.17
CA ARG A 695 5.91 63.96 -12.43
C ARG A 695 5.66 63.73 -13.91
N GLN A 696 5.89 62.51 -14.36
CA GLN A 696 5.57 62.09 -15.72
C GLN A 696 4.10 61.65 -15.82
N LEU A 697 3.39 62.22 -16.78
CA LEU A 697 2.01 61.85 -17.13
C LEU A 697 1.98 61.43 -18.59
N LEU A 698 1.29 60.35 -18.90
CA LEU A 698 1.03 59.94 -20.27
C LEU A 698 -0.43 60.22 -20.61
N THR A 699 -0.64 60.88 -21.74
CA THR A 699 -1.97 61.12 -22.31
C THR A 699 -2.13 60.34 -23.60
N ALA A 700 -3.29 59.74 -23.83
CA ALA A 700 -3.65 59.11 -25.10
C ALA A 700 -5.16 59.24 -25.34
N ARG A 701 -5.61 58.98 -26.57
CA ARG A 701 -7.03 58.95 -26.93
C ARG A 701 -7.37 57.63 -27.59
N TYR A 702 -8.59 57.15 -27.41
CA TYR A 702 -9.06 55.98 -28.14
C TYR A 702 -10.55 56.04 -28.42
N ALA A 703 -10.96 55.36 -29.49
CA ALA A 703 -12.37 55.19 -29.83
C ALA A 703 -13.03 54.16 -28.88
N ALA A 704 -14.09 54.60 -28.21
CA ALA A 704 -15.11 53.74 -27.60
C ALA A 704 -16.38 53.80 -28.46
N ASP A 705 -17.39 52.96 -28.20
CA ASP A 705 -18.67 53.00 -28.93
C ASP A 705 -19.38 54.36 -28.67
N GLY A 706 -19.01 55.41 -29.42
CA GLY A 706 -19.37 56.81 -29.17
C GLY A 706 -18.18 57.79 -29.27
N PRO A 707 -18.09 58.85 -28.43
CA PRO A 707 -17.01 59.84 -28.49
C PRO A 707 -15.65 59.24 -28.09
N HIS A 708 -14.57 59.88 -28.54
CA HIS A 708 -13.21 59.54 -28.10
C HIS A 708 -13.09 59.67 -26.59
N VAL A 709 -12.41 58.71 -25.97
CA VAL A 709 -12.12 58.71 -24.54
C VAL A 709 -10.66 59.14 -24.35
N ALA A 710 -10.45 60.15 -23.52
CA ALA A 710 -9.12 60.55 -23.07
C ALA A 710 -8.63 59.61 -21.97
N LEU A 711 -7.41 59.09 -22.12
CA LEU A 711 -6.70 58.29 -21.14
C LEU A 711 -5.57 59.12 -20.55
N ILE A 712 -5.49 59.18 -19.24
CA ILE A 712 -4.39 59.81 -18.52
C ILE A 712 -3.85 58.81 -17.51
N THR A 713 -2.54 58.62 -17.51
CA THR A 713 -1.90 57.75 -16.52
C THR A 713 -0.68 58.40 -15.91
N THR A 714 -0.35 58.00 -14.68
CA THR A 714 0.86 58.45 -14.00
C THR A 714 1.33 57.41 -12.97
N LEU A 715 2.60 57.50 -12.61
CA LEU A 715 3.25 56.73 -11.56
C LEU A 715 3.51 57.67 -10.37
N ALA A 716 3.18 57.24 -9.14
CA ALA A 716 3.42 58.02 -7.93
C ALA A 716 3.62 57.13 -6.70
N GLU A 717 4.12 57.69 -5.59
CA GLU A 717 3.96 57.04 -4.28
C GLU A 717 2.51 57.22 -3.79
N ALA A 718 2.00 56.27 -3.00
CA ALA A 718 0.63 56.32 -2.48
C ALA A 718 0.38 57.58 -1.62
N SER A 719 1.41 58.07 -0.93
CA SER A 719 1.37 59.33 -0.17
C SER A 719 1.25 60.57 -1.05
N GLU A 720 1.63 60.49 -2.33
CA GLU A 720 1.61 61.59 -3.32
C GLU A 720 0.36 61.56 -4.20
N LEU A 721 -0.60 60.65 -3.91
CA LEU A 721 -1.83 60.51 -4.66
C LEU A 721 -2.64 61.82 -4.78
N PRO A 722 -2.79 62.64 -3.73
CA PRO A 722 -3.48 63.93 -3.84
C PRO A 722 -2.83 64.86 -4.87
N GLU A 723 -1.51 64.97 -4.87
CA GLU A 723 -0.77 65.82 -5.79
C GLU A 723 -0.78 65.25 -7.22
N ALA A 724 -0.65 63.93 -7.37
CA ALA A 724 -0.77 63.25 -8.66
C ALA A 724 -2.16 63.46 -9.27
N ALA A 725 -3.21 63.36 -8.47
CA ALA A 725 -4.58 63.59 -8.91
C ALA A 725 -4.85 65.05 -9.28
N ALA A 726 -4.23 66.02 -8.59
CA ALA A 726 -4.29 67.44 -9.00
C ALA A 726 -3.64 67.68 -10.37
N ALA A 727 -2.50 67.04 -10.66
CA ALA A 727 -1.85 67.14 -11.97
C ALA A 727 -2.71 66.52 -13.10
N VAL A 728 -3.39 65.41 -12.82
CA VAL A 728 -4.37 64.80 -13.74
C VAL A 728 -5.59 65.72 -13.96
N ALA A 729 -6.09 66.37 -12.91
CA ALA A 729 -7.21 67.31 -13.00
C ALA A 729 -6.90 68.51 -13.93
N ALA A 730 -5.66 68.99 -13.92
CA ALA A 730 -5.23 70.06 -14.82
C ALA A 730 -5.28 69.63 -16.30
N LEU A 731 -4.73 68.45 -16.63
CA LEU A 731 -4.71 67.93 -18.01
C LEU A 731 -6.12 67.56 -18.54
N THR A 732 -7.00 67.07 -17.68
CA THR A 732 -8.39 66.78 -18.05
C THR A 732 -9.20 68.03 -18.37
N SER A 733 -8.89 69.15 -17.72
CA SER A 733 -9.56 70.44 -17.96
C SER A 733 -9.21 71.05 -19.33
N GLU A 734 -8.04 70.70 -19.87
CA GLU A 734 -7.58 71.10 -21.22
C GLU A 734 -8.26 70.30 -22.34
N ALA A 735 -8.75 69.08 -22.06
CA ALA A 735 -9.30 68.12 -23.04
C ALA A 735 -10.79 68.32 -23.42
N GLN A 736 -11.30 69.56 -23.32
CA GLN A 736 -12.70 70.00 -23.46
C GLN A 736 -13.67 69.00 -24.15
N GLY A 737 -14.64 68.47 -23.39
CA GLY A 737 -15.84 67.79 -23.91
C GLY A 737 -15.74 66.27 -24.13
N SER A 738 -14.58 65.65 -23.97
CA SER A 738 -14.41 64.18 -24.10
C SER A 738 -14.53 63.47 -22.74
N LYS A 739 -15.09 62.25 -22.70
CA LYS A 739 -15.05 61.41 -21.49
C LYS A 739 -13.59 61.07 -21.18
N ALA A 740 -13.22 61.06 -19.91
CA ALA A 740 -11.86 60.75 -19.47
C ALA A 740 -11.82 59.54 -18.53
N VAL A 741 -10.73 58.78 -18.60
CA VAL A 741 -10.39 57.70 -17.69
C VAL A 741 -8.96 57.87 -17.21
N VAL A 742 -8.74 57.53 -15.94
CA VAL A 742 -7.45 57.73 -15.27
C VAL A 742 -6.93 56.41 -14.73
N ASP A 743 -5.63 56.15 -14.92
CA ASP A 743 -4.92 55.00 -14.33
C ASP A 743 -3.75 55.48 -13.47
N PHE A 744 -3.83 55.27 -12.15
CA PHE A 744 -2.73 55.52 -11.22
C PHE A 744 -1.97 54.23 -10.95
N TYR A 745 -0.66 54.27 -11.12
CA TYR A 745 0.25 53.22 -10.68
C TYR A 745 0.95 53.71 -9.42
N LEU A 746 0.63 53.11 -8.27
CA LEU A 746 1.08 53.56 -6.96
C LEU A 746 2.06 52.58 -6.35
N ALA A 747 3.21 53.10 -5.95
CA ALA A 747 4.10 52.47 -4.99
C ALA A 747 3.55 52.70 -3.58
N TRP A 748 3.41 51.66 -2.75
CA TRP A 748 2.94 51.85 -1.37
C TRP A 748 3.93 51.26 -0.38
N SER A 749 4.54 52.15 0.40
CA SER A 749 5.40 51.79 1.52
C SER A 749 4.55 51.38 2.72
N GLY A 750 4.36 50.07 2.93
CA GLY A 750 3.55 49.52 4.03
C GLY A 750 2.04 49.62 3.80
N PRO A 751 1.49 48.97 2.74
CA PRO A 751 0.05 48.98 2.52
C PRO A 751 -0.68 48.18 3.64
N PRO A 752 -1.97 48.48 3.91
CA PRO A 752 -2.81 47.66 4.78
C PRO A 752 -2.80 46.17 4.40
N ALA A 753 -3.01 45.28 5.37
CA ALA A 753 -2.88 43.83 5.14
C ALA A 753 -3.98 43.21 4.27
N ASP A 754 -5.17 43.82 4.22
CA ASP A 754 -6.30 43.36 3.41
C ASP A 754 -6.77 44.43 2.42
N ALA A 755 -7.35 43.98 1.31
CA ALA A 755 -7.74 44.83 0.20
C ALA A 755 -8.91 45.79 0.52
N ASP A 756 -9.77 45.45 1.48
CA ASP A 756 -10.86 46.33 1.90
C ASP A 756 -10.31 47.54 2.65
N ALA A 757 -9.30 47.34 3.50
CA ALA A 757 -8.59 48.43 4.17
C ALA A 757 -7.82 49.31 3.17
N MET A 758 -7.15 48.72 2.16
CA MET A 758 -6.50 49.49 1.09
C MET A 758 -7.51 50.38 0.33
N ALA A 759 -8.65 49.82 -0.08
CA ALA A 759 -9.69 50.58 -0.79
C ALA A 759 -10.27 51.72 0.06
N ALA A 760 -10.45 51.48 1.38
CA ALA A 760 -10.96 52.47 2.33
C ALA A 760 -10.02 53.67 2.51
N GLU A 761 -8.71 53.50 2.32
CA GLU A 761 -7.73 54.60 2.33
C GLU A 761 -7.60 55.32 0.98
N LEU A 762 -7.71 54.59 -0.13
CA LEU A 762 -7.59 55.16 -1.48
C LEU A 762 -8.80 56.03 -1.87
N LEU A 763 -10.02 55.59 -1.55
CA LEU A 763 -11.23 56.28 -2.00
C LEU A 763 -11.33 57.73 -1.49
N PRO A 764 -11.13 58.03 -0.19
CA PRO A 764 -11.13 59.41 0.30
C PRO A 764 -10.08 60.29 -0.36
N ALA A 765 -8.89 59.75 -0.67
CA ALA A 765 -7.83 60.49 -1.35
C ALA A 765 -8.21 60.86 -2.80
N ILE A 766 -8.89 59.97 -3.51
CA ILE A 766 -9.41 60.21 -4.87
C ILE A 766 -10.54 61.25 -4.85
N ASP A 767 -11.48 61.14 -3.90
CA ASP A 767 -12.57 62.11 -3.77
C ASP A 767 -12.06 63.50 -3.36
N ALA A 768 -11.06 63.57 -2.48
CA ALA A 768 -10.43 64.82 -2.07
C ALA A 768 -9.76 65.57 -3.24
N ALA A 769 -9.32 64.86 -4.28
CA ALA A 769 -8.71 65.46 -5.46
C ALA A 769 -9.70 66.19 -6.39
N GLN A 770 -11.01 66.04 -6.17
CA GLN A 770 -12.06 66.72 -6.94
C GLN A 770 -11.86 66.61 -8.47
N LEU A 771 -11.53 65.41 -8.96
CA LEU A 771 -11.31 65.18 -10.39
C LEU A 771 -12.51 65.70 -11.21
N PRO A 772 -12.29 66.35 -12.37
CA PRO A 772 -13.35 66.98 -13.14
C PRO A 772 -14.47 66.02 -13.56
N PRO A 773 -15.72 66.50 -13.78
CA PRO A 773 -16.86 65.66 -14.16
C PRO A 773 -16.65 64.73 -15.38
N PRO A 774 -15.86 65.11 -16.41
CA PRO A 774 -15.55 64.20 -17.51
C PRO A 774 -14.84 62.90 -17.11
N VAL A 775 -14.16 62.86 -15.95
CA VAL A 775 -13.51 61.65 -15.43
C VAL A 775 -14.57 60.70 -14.88
N GLY A 776 -14.88 59.67 -15.66
CA GLY A 776 -15.91 58.68 -15.31
C GLY A 776 -15.37 57.45 -14.56
N ARG A 777 -14.05 57.19 -14.65
CA ARG A 777 -13.39 56.03 -14.05
C ARG A 777 -11.95 56.35 -13.64
N VAL A 778 -11.58 55.92 -12.44
CA VAL A 778 -10.21 55.89 -11.94
C VAL A 778 -9.84 54.44 -11.65
N ALA A 779 -8.79 53.90 -12.27
CA ALA A 779 -8.19 52.64 -11.84
C ALA A 779 -6.91 52.93 -11.07
N VAL A 780 -6.68 52.19 -10.00
CA VAL A 780 -5.49 52.31 -9.15
C VAL A 780 -4.85 50.94 -9.04
N ALA A 781 -3.60 50.83 -9.50
CA ALA A 781 -2.75 49.69 -9.25
C ALA A 781 -1.85 50.01 -8.05
N VAL A 782 -1.79 49.14 -7.05
CA VAL A 782 -0.93 49.29 -5.88
C VAL A 782 0.10 48.18 -5.87
N SER A 783 1.36 48.54 -5.69
CA SER A 783 2.46 47.58 -5.51
C SER A 783 3.22 47.87 -4.23
N GLY A 784 3.38 46.85 -3.38
CA GLY A 784 4.16 46.93 -2.14
C GLY A 784 5.67 46.80 -2.42
N ARG A 785 6.50 47.54 -1.68
CA ARG A 785 7.97 47.47 -1.81
C ARG A 785 8.59 46.13 -1.37
N ASP A 786 7.83 45.31 -0.66
CA ASP A 786 8.26 44.00 -0.15
C ASP A 786 8.09 42.86 -1.18
N GLY A 787 7.74 43.18 -2.43
CA GLY A 787 7.53 42.20 -3.49
C GLY A 787 6.18 41.48 -3.43
N ALA A 788 5.25 41.95 -2.60
CA ALA A 788 3.86 41.50 -2.61
C ALA A 788 3.21 41.80 -3.96
N GLY A 789 2.28 40.94 -4.40
CA GLY A 789 1.57 41.06 -5.68
C GLY A 789 0.89 42.44 -5.89
N VAL A 790 0.53 42.74 -7.14
CA VAL A 790 -0.08 44.02 -7.49
C VAL A 790 -1.59 43.96 -7.28
N HIS A 791 -2.11 44.84 -6.43
CA HIS A 791 -3.54 44.98 -6.18
C HIS A 791 -4.16 45.99 -7.14
N TYR A 792 -5.41 45.75 -7.56
CA TYR A 792 -6.13 46.63 -8.47
C TYR A 792 -7.47 47.05 -7.89
N PHE A 793 -7.72 48.35 -7.91
CA PHE A 793 -8.97 48.97 -7.49
C PHE A 793 -9.52 49.79 -8.65
N THR A 794 -10.82 49.69 -8.90
CA THR A 794 -11.49 50.51 -9.91
C THR A 794 -12.58 51.30 -9.23
N PHE A 795 -12.56 52.61 -9.39
CA PHE A 795 -13.57 53.53 -8.89
C PHE A 795 -14.32 54.15 -10.05
N ARG A 796 -15.65 54.11 -10.01
CA ARG A 796 -16.54 54.72 -11.02
C ARG A 796 -17.32 55.86 -10.40
N ARG A 797 -17.54 56.91 -11.18
CA ARG A 797 -18.32 58.07 -10.70
C ARG A 797 -19.80 57.72 -10.61
N GLY A 798 -20.37 57.83 -9.41
CA GLY A 798 -21.81 57.73 -9.11
C GLY A 798 -22.44 59.11 -8.85
N GLU A 799 -23.66 59.13 -8.31
CA GLU A 799 -24.40 60.37 -8.00
C GLU A 799 -23.81 61.14 -6.79
N GLY A 800 -23.11 60.44 -5.88
CA GLY A 800 -22.57 61.00 -4.63
C GLY A 800 -21.04 61.14 -4.56
N GLY A 801 -20.29 60.77 -5.60
CA GLY A 801 -18.83 60.70 -5.57
C GLY A 801 -18.30 59.52 -6.39
N PHE A 802 -17.06 59.11 -6.17
CA PHE A 802 -16.57 57.84 -6.70
C PHE A 802 -17.03 56.66 -5.81
N GLU A 803 -17.35 55.54 -6.44
CA GLU A 803 -17.70 54.29 -5.77
C GLU A 803 -16.84 53.16 -6.34
N GLU A 804 -16.43 52.23 -5.50
CA GLU A 804 -15.62 51.08 -5.92
C GLU A 804 -16.44 50.08 -6.74
N ASP A 805 -15.94 49.71 -7.92
CA ASP A 805 -16.40 48.55 -8.67
C ASP A 805 -15.73 47.26 -8.16
N ARG A 806 -16.32 46.67 -7.12
CA ARG A 806 -15.83 45.42 -6.50
C ARG A 806 -15.70 44.25 -7.48
N VAL A 807 -16.48 44.23 -8.56
CA VAL A 807 -16.44 43.17 -9.58
C VAL A 807 -15.09 43.15 -10.31
N THR A 808 -14.46 44.32 -10.51
CA THR A 808 -13.14 44.43 -11.14
C THR A 808 -12.00 44.56 -10.13
N ARG A 809 -12.23 44.28 -8.84
CA ARG A 809 -11.16 44.25 -7.84
C ARG A 809 -10.11 43.18 -8.21
N GLU A 810 -8.83 43.51 -8.02
CA GLU A 810 -7.64 42.80 -8.51
C GLU A 810 -7.58 42.56 -10.03
N LEU A 811 -8.39 43.29 -10.81
CA LEU A 811 -8.44 43.14 -12.26
C LEU A 811 -8.45 44.50 -12.95
N HIS A 812 -7.43 44.79 -13.76
CA HIS A 812 -7.43 46.02 -14.56
C HIS A 812 -8.69 46.06 -15.47
N PRO A 813 -9.42 47.19 -15.58
CA PRO A 813 -10.67 47.26 -16.35
C PRO A 813 -10.56 46.86 -17.81
N MET A 814 -9.40 47.09 -18.44
CA MET A 814 -9.16 46.65 -19.82
C MET A 814 -8.92 45.13 -19.92
N ILE A 815 -8.39 44.47 -18.88
CA ILE A 815 -8.38 43.00 -18.82
C ILE A 815 -9.81 42.50 -18.64
N ALA A 816 -10.61 43.09 -17.74
CA ALA A 816 -12.03 42.72 -17.59
C ALA A 816 -12.80 42.84 -18.92
N ARG A 817 -12.51 43.86 -19.72
CA ARG A 817 -13.08 44.02 -21.07
C ARG A 817 -12.61 42.93 -22.03
N ARG A 818 -11.32 42.58 -22.00
CA ARG A 818 -10.68 41.55 -22.83
C ARG A 818 -11.21 40.15 -22.52
N LEU A 819 -11.37 39.82 -21.24
CA LEU A 819 -12.02 38.60 -20.73
C LEU A 819 -13.55 38.61 -20.87
N ARG A 820 -14.10 39.66 -21.51
CA ARG A 820 -15.53 39.84 -21.79
C ARG A 820 -16.44 39.72 -20.57
N LEU A 821 -15.99 40.18 -19.41
CA LEU A 821 -16.75 40.14 -18.16
C LEU A 821 -18.14 40.81 -18.29
N TRP A 822 -18.25 41.81 -19.17
CA TRP A 822 -19.50 42.48 -19.53
C TRP A 822 -20.60 41.55 -20.08
N ARG A 823 -20.26 40.35 -20.59
CA ARG A 823 -21.26 39.35 -21.04
C ARG A 823 -22.02 38.73 -19.87
N LEU A 824 -21.52 38.88 -18.64
CA LEU A 824 -22.15 38.39 -17.42
C LEU A 824 -23.02 39.46 -16.74
N ALA A 825 -23.40 40.54 -17.45
CA ALA A 825 -24.18 41.65 -16.87
C ALA A 825 -25.56 41.25 -16.29
N ASN A 826 -26.09 40.09 -16.67
CA ASN A 826 -27.34 39.53 -16.13
C ASN A 826 -27.14 38.73 -14.83
N PHE A 827 -25.90 38.61 -14.35
CA PHE A 827 -25.54 37.92 -13.12
C PHE A 827 -25.04 38.92 -12.09
N ASP A 828 -25.33 38.65 -10.82
CA ASP A 828 -24.62 39.23 -9.70
C ASP A 828 -23.34 38.41 -9.49
N LEU A 829 -22.20 39.10 -9.53
CA LEU A 829 -20.89 38.47 -9.53
C LEU A 829 -20.20 38.69 -8.19
N GLU A 830 -19.91 37.58 -7.53
CA GLU A 830 -19.03 37.54 -6.36
C GLU A 830 -17.69 36.94 -6.78
N ARG A 831 -16.59 37.61 -6.48
CA ARG A 831 -15.25 37.11 -6.80
C ARG A 831 -14.77 36.15 -5.72
N LEU A 832 -14.31 34.97 -6.12
CA LEU A 832 -13.79 33.94 -5.21
C LEU A 832 -12.25 33.89 -5.26
N PRO A 833 -11.59 33.45 -4.17
CA PRO A 833 -10.17 33.15 -4.18
C PRO A 833 -9.83 32.10 -5.24
N ALA A 834 -8.77 32.35 -6.00
CA ALA A 834 -8.28 31.45 -7.04
C ALA A 834 -6.74 31.49 -7.07
N VAL A 835 -6.14 30.56 -7.81
CA VAL A 835 -4.70 30.62 -8.09
C VAL A 835 -4.35 31.84 -8.94
N GLU A 836 -3.09 32.24 -8.87
CA GLU A 836 -2.57 33.38 -9.61
C GLU A 836 -2.92 33.29 -11.11
N ASP A 837 -3.23 34.43 -11.73
CA ASP A 837 -3.67 34.58 -13.13
C ASP A 837 -5.02 33.91 -13.49
N VAL A 838 -5.77 33.38 -12.51
CA VAL A 838 -7.16 32.93 -12.67
C VAL A 838 -8.12 33.86 -11.93
N HIS A 839 -9.18 34.28 -12.61
CA HIS A 839 -10.27 35.07 -12.02
C HIS A 839 -11.52 34.20 -11.91
N LEU A 840 -11.78 33.69 -10.70
CA LEU A 840 -12.96 32.87 -10.43
C LEU A 840 -14.11 33.72 -9.90
N PHE A 841 -15.29 33.58 -10.50
CA PHE A 841 -16.51 34.24 -10.07
C PHE A 841 -17.58 33.21 -9.72
N HIS A 842 -18.28 33.46 -8.61
CA HIS A 842 -19.59 32.91 -8.36
C HIS A 842 -20.62 33.85 -8.99
N ALA A 843 -21.36 33.35 -9.98
CA ALA A 843 -22.34 34.11 -10.72
C ALA A 843 -23.73 33.60 -10.37
N THR A 844 -24.58 34.47 -9.83
CA THR A 844 -25.99 34.19 -9.54
C THR A 844 -26.88 35.00 -10.48
N ALA A 845 -27.75 34.35 -11.25
CA ALA A 845 -28.57 35.06 -12.22
C ALA A 845 -29.59 35.99 -11.52
N ARG A 846 -29.68 37.25 -11.96
CA ARG A 846 -30.55 38.27 -11.34
C ARG A 846 -32.03 37.92 -11.42
N GLU A 847 -32.45 37.29 -12.52
CA GLU A 847 -33.84 36.91 -12.77
C GLU A 847 -34.18 35.52 -12.23
N ASN A 848 -33.17 34.69 -11.94
CA ASN A 848 -33.34 33.34 -11.42
C ASN A 848 -32.22 32.98 -10.41
N PRO A 849 -32.42 33.23 -9.11
CA PRO A 849 -31.41 32.95 -8.09
C PRO A 849 -31.02 31.46 -7.96
N SER A 850 -31.76 30.53 -8.57
CA SER A 850 -31.39 29.11 -8.62
C SER A 850 -30.37 28.78 -9.72
N ASP A 851 -30.15 29.68 -10.68
CA ASP A 851 -29.09 29.56 -11.69
C ASP A 851 -27.78 30.15 -11.14
N GLU A 852 -27.03 29.30 -10.45
CA GLU A 852 -25.72 29.57 -9.90
C GLU A 852 -24.63 28.88 -10.73
N ARG A 853 -23.56 29.62 -11.04
CA ARG A 853 -22.44 29.14 -11.87
C ARG A 853 -21.11 29.55 -11.29
N LEU A 854 -20.10 28.70 -11.46
CA LEU A 854 -18.70 29.10 -11.34
C LEU A 854 -18.18 29.47 -12.72
N VAL A 855 -17.65 30.68 -12.85
CA VAL A 855 -17.05 31.17 -14.10
C VAL A 855 -15.59 31.49 -13.84
N ALA A 856 -14.69 30.70 -14.43
CA ALA A 856 -13.25 30.95 -14.38
C ALA A 856 -12.80 31.66 -15.66
N LEU A 857 -12.16 32.82 -15.51
CA LEU A 857 -11.61 33.61 -16.61
C LEU A 857 -10.09 33.68 -16.46
N ALA A 858 -9.34 33.45 -17.53
CA ALA A 858 -7.88 33.55 -17.50
C ALA A 858 -7.30 33.98 -18.85
N GLU A 859 -6.09 34.55 -18.82
CA GLU A 859 -5.31 34.86 -20.03
C GLU A 859 -4.27 33.75 -20.28
N VAL A 860 -4.18 33.29 -21.53
CA VAL A 860 -3.11 32.44 -22.03
C VAL A 860 -2.12 33.33 -22.76
N ARG A 861 -0.88 33.36 -22.30
CA ARG A 861 0.12 34.33 -22.71
C ARG A 861 1.15 33.70 -23.65
N ASP A 862 1.45 32.42 -23.54
CA ASP A 862 2.29 31.65 -24.46
C ASP A 862 1.47 30.56 -25.19
N LEU A 863 1.83 30.28 -26.43
CA LEU A 863 1.25 29.25 -27.29
C LEU A 863 2.29 28.30 -27.89
N THR A 864 3.55 28.33 -27.41
CA THR A 864 4.64 27.52 -27.95
C THR A 864 4.23 26.04 -28.02
N PRO A 865 4.05 25.48 -29.24
CA PRO A 865 3.58 24.11 -29.39
C PRO A 865 4.73 23.13 -29.21
N VAL A 866 4.49 22.04 -28.49
CA VAL A 866 5.39 20.88 -28.45
C VAL A 866 4.90 19.88 -29.48
N ARG A 867 5.79 19.47 -30.40
CA ARG A 867 5.48 18.55 -31.48
C ARG A 867 6.33 17.29 -31.37
N ASP A 868 5.80 16.15 -31.79
CA ASP A 868 6.58 14.91 -31.91
C ASP A 868 7.48 14.90 -33.15
N ALA A 869 8.23 13.81 -33.32
CA ALA A 869 9.12 13.58 -34.46
C ALA A 869 8.40 13.53 -35.83
N SER A 870 7.08 13.35 -35.84
CA SER A 870 6.23 13.36 -37.04
C SER A 870 5.62 14.74 -37.34
N GLY A 871 5.86 15.71 -36.45
CA GLY A 871 5.36 17.08 -36.58
C GLY A 871 3.97 17.30 -35.98
N ARG A 872 3.35 16.30 -35.34
CA ARG A 872 2.03 16.43 -34.68
C ARG A 872 2.16 17.11 -33.32
N LEU A 873 1.21 17.98 -32.97
CA LEU A 873 1.09 18.62 -31.67
C LEU A 873 0.85 17.57 -30.58
N THR A 874 1.78 17.47 -29.63
CA THR A 874 1.67 16.58 -28.47
C THR A 874 1.32 17.32 -27.19
N ALA A 875 1.72 18.58 -27.05
CA ALA A 875 1.39 19.39 -25.88
C ALA A 875 1.35 20.89 -26.20
N ALA A 876 0.54 21.61 -25.44
CA ALA A 876 0.48 23.06 -25.38
C ALA A 876 0.62 23.48 -23.90
N PRO A 877 1.87 23.55 -23.38
CA PRO A 877 2.12 23.56 -21.93
C PRO A 877 1.46 24.71 -21.17
N GLU A 878 1.51 25.93 -21.70
CA GLU A 878 0.88 27.07 -21.03
C GLU A 878 -0.66 27.04 -21.11
N PRO A 879 -1.30 26.84 -22.27
CA PRO A 879 -2.74 26.64 -22.34
C PRO A 879 -3.25 25.53 -21.42
N GLU A 880 -2.57 24.39 -21.38
CA GLU A 880 -2.89 23.27 -20.50
C GLU A 880 -2.80 23.67 -19.02
N ARG A 881 -1.72 24.35 -18.63
CA ARG A 881 -1.54 24.85 -17.27
C ARG A 881 -2.66 25.81 -16.88
N VAL A 882 -2.96 26.79 -17.73
CA VAL A 882 -3.98 27.81 -17.43
C VAL A 882 -5.36 27.16 -17.32
N LEU A 883 -5.69 26.22 -18.22
CA LEU A 883 -6.91 25.44 -18.13
C LEU A 883 -6.95 24.62 -16.83
N ALA A 884 -5.89 23.88 -16.52
CA ALA A 884 -5.80 23.09 -15.28
C ALA A 884 -5.97 23.97 -14.03
N ALA A 885 -5.36 25.14 -14.00
CA ALA A 885 -5.49 26.13 -12.93
C ALA A 885 -6.95 26.63 -12.77
N CYS A 886 -7.66 26.89 -13.87
CA CYS A 886 -9.08 27.20 -13.86
C CYS A 886 -9.91 26.04 -13.30
N LEU A 887 -9.67 24.82 -13.78
CA LEU A 887 -10.39 23.62 -13.35
C LEU A 887 -10.13 23.30 -11.88
N ASP A 888 -8.91 23.44 -11.39
CA ASP A 888 -8.55 23.25 -9.97
C ASP A 888 -9.19 24.30 -9.05
N SER A 889 -9.32 25.54 -9.53
CA SER A 889 -10.05 26.59 -8.79
C SER A 889 -11.53 26.24 -8.66
N ILE A 890 -12.15 25.75 -9.73
CA ILE A 890 -13.54 25.23 -9.70
C ILE A 890 -13.64 24.00 -8.78
N ARG A 891 -12.69 23.07 -8.90
CA ARG A 891 -12.65 21.82 -8.12
C ARG A 891 -12.58 22.09 -6.62
N ARG A 892 -11.73 23.04 -6.18
CA ARG A 892 -11.63 23.43 -4.76
C ARG A 892 -12.96 23.91 -4.19
N VAL A 893 -13.70 24.73 -4.94
CA VAL A 893 -15.03 25.21 -4.52
C VAL A 893 -16.06 24.07 -4.52
N GLN A 894 -16.04 23.19 -5.53
CA GLN A 894 -16.95 22.05 -5.61
C GLN A 894 -16.69 20.98 -4.54
N ALA A 895 -15.44 20.83 -4.08
CA ALA A 895 -15.05 19.90 -3.02
C ALA A 895 -15.59 20.30 -1.64
N GLN A 896 -15.72 21.61 -1.39
CA GLN A 896 -16.31 22.16 -0.17
C GLN A 896 -17.86 22.11 -0.18
N ARG A 897 -18.47 21.82 -1.34
CA ARG A 897 -19.93 21.71 -1.49
C ARG A 897 -20.41 20.26 -1.29
N PRO A 898 -21.52 20.04 -0.56
CA PRO A 898 -22.19 18.74 -0.51
C PRO A 898 -22.54 18.22 -1.91
N SER A 899 -22.53 16.90 -2.10
CA SER A 899 -22.76 16.28 -3.42
C SER A 899 -24.09 16.67 -4.09
N ASN A 900 -25.14 16.93 -3.29
CA ASN A 900 -26.46 17.37 -3.76
C ASN A 900 -26.58 18.89 -4.00
N LYS A 901 -25.53 19.65 -3.75
CA LYS A 901 -25.46 21.11 -3.96
C LYS A 901 -24.31 21.53 -4.89
N ARG A 902 -23.80 20.58 -5.68
CA ARG A 902 -22.80 20.88 -6.70
C ARG A 902 -23.41 21.69 -7.84
N LEU A 903 -22.63 22.61 -8.38
CA LEU A 903 -23.04 23.43 -9.52
C LEU A 903 -22.77 22.69 -10.84
N HIS A 904 -23.67 22.81 -11.82
CA HIS A 904 -23.64 21.98 -13.03
C HIS A 904 -23.53 22.78 -14.34
N ALA A 905 -23.54 24.12 -14.27
CA ALA A 905 -23.47 25.02 -15.41
C ALA A 905 -22.21 25.91 -15.36
N ASN A 906 -21.09 25.35 -14.90
CA ASN A 906 -19.83 26.08 -14.74
C ASN A 906 -19.18 26.36 -16.10
N ARG A 907 -18.40 27.43 -16.20
CA ARG A 907 -17.77 27.86 -17.46
C ARG A 907 -16.31 28.25 -17.26
N VAL A 908 -15.50 28.00 -18.29
CA VAL A 908 -14.12 28.49 -18.38
C VAL A 908 -14.00 29.35 -19.63
N LEU A 909 -13.39 30.52 -19.53
CA LEU A 909 -13.02 31.36 -20.67
C LEU A 909 -11.53 31.65 -20.63
N LEU A 910 -10.84 31.27 -21.69
CA LEU A 910 -9.42 31.51 -21.91
C LEU A 910 -9.25 32.56 -23.00
N HIS A 911 -8.57 33.66 -22.70
CA HIS A 911 -8.20 34.65 -23.71
C HIS A 911 -6.74 34.49 -24.10
N VAL A 912 -6.49 34.16 -25.36
CA VAL A 912 -5.17 33.86 -25.90
C VAL A 912 -4.55 35.13 -26.50
N TRP A 913 -3.43 35.56 -25.94
CA TRP A 913 -2.71 36.77 -26.35
C TRP A 913 -1.98 36.63 -27.70
N PRO A 914 -1.15 35.59 -27.90
CA PRO A 914 -0.47 35.37 -29.17
C PRO A 914 -1.47 35.01 -30.27
N PRO A 915 -1.15 35.31 -31.55
CA PRO A 915 -1.85 34.72 -32.67
C PRO A 915 -1.81 33.19 -32.59
N LEU A 916 -2.92 32.54 -32.90
CA LEU A 916 -3.00 31.09 -32.96
C LEU A 916 -2.47 30.63 -34.32
N GLU A 917 -1.22 30.17 -34.34
CA GLU A 917 -0.53 29.69 -35.55
C GLU A 917 -0.74 28.18 -35.78
N VAL A 918 -1.37 27.48 -34.83
CA VAL A 918 -1.65 26.04 -34.92
C VAL A 918 -2.92 25.81 -35.77
N PRO A 919 -2.90 24.87 -36.73
CA PRO A 919 -4.08 24.46 -37.49
C PRO A 919 -5.26 24.03 -36.61
N LEU A 920 -6.48 24.35 -37.04
CA LEU A 920 -7.69 24.14 -36.22
C LEU A 920 -8.02 22.67 -35.99
N ASP A 921 -7.79 21.82 -36.99
CA ASP A 921 -7.95 20.37 -36.94
C ASP A 921 -7.02 19.73 -35.90
N GLU A 922 -5.78 20.19 -35.84
CA GLU A 922 -4.79 19.75 -34.86
C GLU A 922 -5.15 20.17 -33.44
N LEU A 923 -5.69 21.38 -33.26
CA LEU A 923 -6.21 21.85 -31.97
C LEU A 923 -7.43 21.06 -31.51
N LEU A 924 -8.35 20.74 -32.42
CA LEU A 924 -9.54 19.94 -32.11
C LEU A 924 -9.15 18.54 -31.62
N ALA A 925 -8.24 17.86 -32.33
CA ALA A 925 -7.71 16.56 -31.92
C ALA A 925 -7.04 16.64 -30.53
N PHE A 926 -6.26 17.69 -30.29
CA PHE A 926 -5.61 17.93 -29.01
C PHE A 926 -6.61 18.20 -27.87
N THR A 927 -7.68 18.97 -28.10
CA THR A 927 -8.70 19.22 -27.06
C THR A 927 -9.41 17.95 -26.57
N GLY A 928 -9.52 16.93 -27.43
CA GLY A 928 -10.05 15.61 -27.05
C GLY A 928 -9.25 14.93 -25.93
N THR A 929 -7.94 15.16 -25.86
CA THR A 929 -7.07 14.59 -24.81
C THR A 929 -7.27 15.28 -23.45
N LEU A 930 -7.80 16.51 -23.45
CA LEU A 930 -8.09 17.30 -22.26
C LEU A 930 -9.53 17.11 -21.75
N ALA A 931 -10.41 16.41 -22.48
CA ALA A 931 -11.76 16.14 -22.01
C ALA A 931 -11.83 15.38 -20.66
N PRO A 932 -10.96 14.40 -20.34
CA PRO A 932 -11.08 13.67 -19.08
C PRO A 932 -10.89 14.54 -17.83
N ILE A 933 -10.04 15.58 -17.89
CA ILE A 933 -9.73 16.45 -16.74
C ILE A 933 -10.87 17.38 -16.35
N THR A 934 -11.91 17.51 -17.19
CA THR A 934 -13.12 18.30 -16.93
C THR A 934 -14.23 17.50 -16.24
N THR A 935 -14.08 16.18 -16.15
CA THR A 935 -15.10 15.26 -15.61
C THR A 935 -15.43 15.58 -14.15
N GLY A 936 -16.73 15.57 -13.80
CA GLY A 936 -17.18 15.73 -12.41
C GLY A 936 -17.16 17.17 -11.88
N LEU A 937 -16.77 18.15 -12.70
CA LEU A 937 -16.72 19.58 -12.33
C LEU A 937 -18.02 20.35 -12.64
N GLY A 938 -18.99 19.71 -13.31
CA GLY A 938 -20.22 20.38 -13.72
C GLY A 938 -19.96 21.49 -14.74
N LEU A 939 -19.05 21.24 -15.67
CA LEU A 939 -18.62 22.18 -16.70
C LEU A 939 -19.57 22.10 -17.91
N GLU A 940 -20.14 23.24 -18.29
CA GLU A 940 -21.04 23.39 -19.44
C GLU A 940 -20.27 23.73 -20.72
N GLU A 941 -19.24 24.59 -20.60
CA GLU A 941 -18.52 25.14 -21.76
C GLU A 941 -17.09 25.55 -21.37
N VAL A 942 -16.12 25.21 -22.22
CA VAL A 942 -14.81 25.87 -22.27
C VAL A 942 -14.74 26.72 -23.54
N SER A 943 -14.58 28.04 -23.37
CA SER A 943 -14.42 28.98 -24.47
C SER A 943 -12.96 29.43 -24.58
N ILE A 944 -12.37 29.34 -25.77
CA ILE A 944 -11.05 29.89 -26.08
C ILE A 944 -11.21 31.02 -27.08
N GLU A 945 -10.84 32.24 -26.69
CA GLU A 945 -10.84 33.41 -27.56
C GLU A 945 -9.42 33.72 -28.04
N ALA A 946 -9.18 33.66 -29.34
CA ALA A 946 -7.87 33.87 -29.94
C ALA A 946 -7.97 34.72 -31.23
N ARG A 947 -6.83 35.22 -31.70
CA ARG A 947 -6.71 35.82 -33.04
C ARG A 947 -6.10 34.79 -33.99
N VAL A 948 -6.74 34.53 -35.12
CA VAL A 948 -6.30 33.51 -36.09
C VAL A 948 -6.05 34.19 -37.44
N PRO A 949 -4.95 33.87 -38.13
CA PRO A 949 -4.72 34.37 -39.48
C PRO A 949 -5.78 33.83 -40.44
N ASP A 950 -6.41 34.72 -41.19
CA ASP A 950 -7.37 34.33 -42.22
C ASP A 950 -6.63 33.61 -43.37
N PRO A 951 -7.08 32.42 -43.80
CA PRO A 951 -6.41 31.67 -44.85
C PRO A 951 -6.31 32.40 -46.20
N ALA A 952 -7.15 33.40 -46.46
CA ALA A 952 -7.22 34.09 -47.75
C ALA A 952 -6.26 35.29 -47.86
N ASP A 953 -6.06 36.04 -46.78
CA ASP A 953 -5.28 37.29 -46.78
C ASP A 953 -4.20 37.37 -45.68
N GLY A 954 -4.17 36.41 -44.75
CA GLY A 954 -3.24 36.38 -43.62
C GLY A 954 -3.55 37.40 -42.52
N GLU A 955 -4.65 38.17 -42.63
CA GLU A 955 -5.03 39.12 -41.59
C GLU A 955 -5.53 38.39 -40.34
N LEU A 956 -5.10 38.85 -39.16
CA LEU A 956 -5.51 38.27 -37.89
C LEU A 956 -6.95 38.67 -37.55
N ARG A 957 -7.86 37.70 -37.50
CA ARG A 957 -9.27 37.88 -37.14
C ARG A 957 -9.60 37.27 -35.78
N PRO A 958 -10.42 37.91 -34.94
CA PRO A 958 -10.84 37.34 -33.67
C PRO A 958 -11.77 36.14 -33.89
N MET A 959 -11.48 35.02 -33.22
CA MET A 959 -12.24 33.79 -33.26
C MET A 959 -12.51 33.29 -31.84
N ALA A 960 -13.66 32.65 -31.63
CA ALA A 960 -14.01 32.00 -30.38
C ALA A 960 -14.29 30.52 -30.64
N LEU A 961 -13.47 29.65 -30.06
CA LEU A 961 -13.64 28.21 -30.05
C LEU A 961 -14.40 27.81 -28.79
N ARG A 962 -15.36 26.89 -28.92
CA ARG A 962 -16.17 26.41 -27.80
C ARG A 962 -16.15 24.89 -27.79
N PHE A 963 -15.87 24.34 -26.62
CA PHE A 963 -15.71 22.90 -26.37
C PHE A 963 -16.65 22.46 -25.25
#